data_AF-A0A1S9RF42-F1
#
_entry.id   AF-A0A1S9RF42-F1
#
_cell.length_a   1.000
_cell.length_b   1.000
_cell.length_c   1.000
_cell.angle_alpha   90.00
_cell.angle_beta   90.00
_cell.angle_gamma   90.00
#
_symmetry.space_group_name_H-M   'P 1'
#
loop_
_entity.id
_entity.type
_entity.pdbx_description
1 polymer ?
#
loop_
_entity_poly.entity_id
_entity_poly.type
_entity_poly.pdbx_seq_one_letter_code
_entity_poly.pdbx_strand_id
1 'polypeptide(L)'
;MAQHSSIARSAIMTSATSPDLKGLGDQRLMNQRPSGISSHGASLSSGKEGTLKPPPKTVVGRALGNDLHSDAHKTSQPPKGGVGTVLTDTPISTAPPSPQINGLSTISTPSRVRATTLDIPGLTKSKVSPDGRIAQRDVGSKLVIVMVGLPARGKSYITKKLARYLNWLQHDTEIFNVGERRRVAAGKSPSPAMLGRPLEKRASNVHKDLVDSVRRLSVSVGTMNQNESSPPENNSPPNDTALPPPAVPDKILINGQEPESISQNGSTVIPSIDAGPAQSTDNNELIREASPEPMDQSANFFDPQNQRAVKLREQVALDTLDELLEYILEEGGSVGILDATNSTMERRKAIVDHIRKRAGPELGILFLESSCVDKNLLEANMRLKLSGPDYKGQDPVTALADFKKRVALYENSYVPLGEYEEKHDMAYIQMIDVGRKIVSHQTHGFLSSQVVYYLLNFNLSPRQIWITRHGESVDDEAGRIGGDSDLSENGKRYAKALARFVDHQRKQWELYQRQKNLIEHFPPRPGDSTPPNPSYIPRDRPRNFCVWSSMMKRAVQTVEHFNEEDYDVKEMRMLDELHSGKMEGMTYKEIQQQYPEEYAHRKKDKLFYRYPGPGGESYLDIINRLRAVIVEVERTTDHVLLVSHRSTARVLLSYFRGLKRDMVADLDVPMGMLYMLEPKPYGVDFKAYQYNPETDWFDYVPNYELHQVGSQ
;
A
#
# COMPACT_ATOMS: atom_id res chain seq x y z
N MET A 1 -33.45 -10.94 46.40
CA MET A 1 -34.05 -12.24 46.04
C MET A 1 -33.38 -12.63 44.72
N ALA A 2 -32.44 -13.57 44.62
CA ALA A 2 -32.33 -14.92 45.18
C ALA A 2 -33.30 -15.92 44.53
N GLN A 3 -32.80 -16.70 43.56
CA GLN A 3 -32.77 -18.18 43.61
C GLN A 3 -32.02 -18.79 42.41
N HIS A 4 -31.08 -19.71 42.70
CA HIS A 4 -30.49 -20.82 41.91
C HIS A 4 -29.92 -20.59 40.47
N SER A 5 -28.66 -20.96 40.12
CA SER A 5 -27.91 -22.25 40.18
C SER A 5 -28.15 -23.11 38.92
N SER A 6 -27.18 -23.78 38.27
CA SER A 6 -25.78 -24.17 38.60
C SER A 6 -24.97 -24.49 37.32
N ILE A 7 -23.75 -25.07 37.47
CA ILE A 7 -22.88 -25.71 36.45
C ILE A 7 -21.94 -24.70 35.72
N ALA A 8 -20.60 -24.78 35.78
CA ALA A 8 -19.71 -25.72 36.49
C ALA A 8 -18.43 -25.06 37.05
N ARG A 9 -17.90 -25.64 38.14
CA ARG A 9 -16.52 -25.47 38.64
C ARG A 9 -16.08 -26.78 39.28
N SER A 10 -14.98 -27.39 38.83
CA SER A 10 -14.17 -28.33 39.63
C SER A 10 -12.80 -28.56 38.96
N ALA A 11 -11.85 -29.08 39.74
CA ALA A 11 -10.44 -29.35 39.44
C ALA A 11 -9.55 -28.11 39.11
N ILE A 12 -8.32 -27.99 39.64
CA ILE A 12 -7.62 -28.78 40.68
C ILE A 12 -6.68 -27.86 41.49
N MET A 13 -6.49 -28.16 42.78
CA MET A 13 -5.62 -27.46 43.73
C MET A 13 -5.19 -28.43 44.86
N THR A 14 -4.06 -28.33 45.57
CA THR A 14 -2.78 -27.57 45.41
C THR A 14 -1.76 -28.16 46.39
N SER A 15 -0.50 -28.39 45.99
CA SER A 15 0.61 -28.62 46.93
C SER A 15 1.98 -28.31 46.31
N ALA A 16 2.96 -28.01 47.16
CA ALA A 16 4.34 -27.64 46.79
C ALA A 16 5.31 -28.00 47.93
N THR A 17 6.60 -28.12 47.61
CA THR A 17 7.70 -28.18 48.60
C THR A 17 9.02 -27.71 47.96
N SER A 18 9.80 -26.92 48.71
CA SER A 18 11.23 -26.65 48.45
C SER A 18 12.11 -27.62 49.25
N PRO A 19 13.42 -27.69 48.98
CA PRO A 19 14.35 -27.15 49.97
C PRO A 19 15.54 -26.36 49.36
N ASP A 20 16.64 -26.24 50.10
CA ASP A 20 17.49 -25.05 50.16
C ASP A 20 18.98 -25.26 49.77
N LEU A 21 19.67 -24.13 49.53
CA LEU A 21 21.11 -23.85 49.77
C LEU A 21 22.29 -24.52 48.99
N LYS A 22 23.18 -23.61 48.52
CA LYS A 22 24.67 -23.70 48.37
C LYS A 22 25.32 -24.60 47.29
N GLY A 23 26.38 -24.06 46.66
CA GLY A 23 27.45 -24.86 46.01
C GLY A 23 28.36 -24.08 45.06
N LEU A 24 29.66 -23.96 45.36
CA LEU A 24 30.72 -23.47 44.45
C LEU A 24 31.43 -24.65 43.75
N GLY A 25 32.15 -24.37 42.65
CA GLY A 25 33.07 -25.28 41.96
C GLY A 25 32.56 -25.70 40.57
N ASP A 26 33.14 -25.38 39.42
CA ASP A 26 34.53 -25.20 38.94
C ASP A 26 35.15 -26.47 38.32
N GLN A 27 35.85 -26.27 37.18
CA GLN A 27 36.64 -27.24 36.39
C GLN A 27 35.86 -28.46 35.82
N ARG A 28 36.32 -29.20 34.79
CA ARG A 28 37.16 -29.05 33.57
C ARG A 28 37.53 -30.50 33.16
N LEU A 29 37.91 -30.74 31.89
CA LEU A 29 38.69 -31.92 31.42
C LEU A 29 37.96 -33.30 31.50
N MET A 30 38.28 -34.34 30.72
CA MET A 30 38.85 -34.49 29.36
C MET A 30 38.77 -35.98 28.93
N ASN A 31 38.88 -36.30 27.63
CA ASN A 31 39.30 -37.63 27.08
C ASN A 31 38.34 -38.82 27.33
N GLN A 32 38.39 -39.99 26.65
CA GLN A 32 39.03 -40.52 25.42
C GLN A 32 38.03 -41.58 24.83
N ARG A 33 37.86 -41.83 23.51
CA ARG A 33 38.62 -42.73 22.59
C ARG A 33 38.93 -44.15 23.14
N PRO A 34 39.05 -45.22 22.30
CA PRO A 34 38.58 -45.45 20.91
C PRO A 34 38.07 -46.90 20.62
N SER A 35 37.85 -47.24 19.33
CA SER A 35 37.82 -48.61 18.72
C SER A 35 36.73 -49.64 19.14
N GLY A 36 36.29 -50.59 18.30
CA GLY A 36 36.53 -50.85 16.86
C GLY A 36 36.94 -52.31 16.53
N ILE A 37 36.17 -53.01 15.68
CA ILE A 37 36.37 -54.38 15.10
C ILE A 37 35.21 -54.59 14.07
N SER A 38 35.41 -54.69 12.74
CA SER A 38 35.78 -55.84 11.87
C SER A 38 34.80 -57.04 11.91
N SER A 39 34.43 -57.76 10.84
CA SER A 39 34.58 -57.61 9.36
C SER A 39 33.76 -58.72 8.64
N HIS A 40 33.85 -58.83 7.29
CA HIS A 40 33.16 -59.79 6.39
C HIS A 40 31.65 -59.52 6.12
N GLY A 41 31.09 -59.84 4.93
CA GLY A 41 31.72 -60.17 3.65
C GLY A 41 30.87 -61.02 2.69
N ALA A 42 30.56 -60.49 1.49
CA ALA A 42 29.96 -61.18 0.32
C ALA A 42 28.54 -61.81 0.47
N SER A 43 27.76 -62.13 -0.57
CA SER A 43 27.57 -61.52 -1.90
C SER A 43 26.34 -62.15 -2.62
N LEU A 44 25.63 -61.37 -3.46
CA LEU A 44 24.81 -61.80 -4.62
C LEU A 44 23.66 -62.83 -4.42
N SER A 45 22.41 -62.43 -4.73
CA SER A 45 21.57 -63.14 -5.73
C SER A 45 20.23 -62.44 -6.05
N SER A 46 19.78 -62.65 -7.30
CA SER A 46 18.45 -62.44 -7.92
C SER A 46 17.28 -61.85 -7.09
N GLY A 47 16.64 -60.81 -7.64
CA GLY A 47 15.28 -60.40 -7.28
C GLY A 47 14.19 -60.99 -8.19
N LYS A 48 12.92 -60.85 -7.77
CA LYS A 48 11.71 -61.02 -8.60
C LYS A 48 10.55 -60.18 -8.02
N GLU A 49 9.52 -59.96 -8.83
CA GLU A 49 8.47 -58.95 -8.60
C GLU A 49 7.40 -59.36 -7.57
N GLY A 50 6.70 -58.37 -7.00
CA GLY A 50 5.50 -58.56 -6.18
C GLY A 50 4.72 -57.26 -5.98
N THR A 51 3.47 -57.21 -6.43
CA THR A 51 2.64 -55.98 -6.45
C THR A 51 1.82 -55.77 -5.16
N LEU A 52 1.63 -54.51 -4.78
CA LEU A 52 0.88 -54.10 -3.58
C LEU A 52 -0.64 -54.04 -3.82
N LYS A 53 -1.43 -54.32 -2.77
CA LYS A 53 -2.88 -54.06 -2.69
C LYS A 53 -3.26 -53.44 -1.33
N PRO A 54 -4.15 -52.43 -1.28
CA PRO A 54 -4.74 -51.91 -0.03
C PRO A 54 -5.97 -52.74 0.45
N PRO A 55 -6.41 -52.58 1.71
CA PRO A 55 -7.41 -53.44 2.38
C PRO A 55 -8.91 -53.05 2.12
N PRO A 56 -9.86 -53.95 2.46
CA PRO A 56 -11.30 -53.77 2.15
C PRO A 56 -12.10 -52.96 3.20
N LYS A 57 -13.32 -52.57 2.83
CA LYS A 57 -14.35 -51.96 3.72
C LYS A 57 -15.44 -52.97 4.08
N THR A 58 -16.00 -52.87 5.28
CA THR A 58 -17.13 -53.68 5.78
C THR A 58 -18.48 -52.95 5.68
N VAL A 59 -19.59 -53.69 5.82
CA VAL A 59 -20.97 -53.25 5.51
C VAL A 59 -21.98 -53.64 6.59
N VAL A 60 -22.76 -52.68 7.08
CA VAL A 60 -24.07 -52.82 7.77
C VAL A 60 -24.84 -51.49 7.55
N GLY A 61 -26.16 -51.41 7.30
CA GLY A 61 -27.15 -52.44 6.96
C GLY A 61 -28.59 -52.07 7.39
N ARG A 62 -29.59 -52.24 6.50
CA ARG A 62 -31.05 -51.97 6.65
C ARG A 62 -31.47 -50.49 6.71
N ALA A 63 -32.67 -50.07 6.28
CA ALA A 63 -33.73 -50.59 5.37
C ALA A 63 -34.62 -49.37 4.96
N LEU A 64 -35.55 -49.32 3.99
CA LEU A 64 -36.41 -50.26 3.22
C LEU A 64 -36.49 -49.72 1.75
N GLY A 65 -37.03 -50.37 0.71
CA GLY A 65 -37.70 -51.67 0.51
C GLY A 65 -37.90 -51.94 -1.01
N ASN A 66 -38.47 -53.11 -1.37
CA ASN A 66 -38.61 -53.65 -2.75
C ASN A 66 -39.45 -52.76 -3.71
N ASP A 67 -39.33 -52.81 -5.05
CA ASP A 67 -39.80 -53.86 -5.99
C ASP A 67 -39.15 -53.62 -7.39
N LEU A 68 -38.55 -54.58 -8.11
CA LEU A 68 -39.06 -55.77 -8.86
C LEU A 68 -39.38 -55.51 -10.35
N HIS A 69 -39.20 -56.56 -11.16
CA HIS A 69 -39.23 -56.64 -12.65
C HIS A 69 -38.04 -56.03 -13.42
N SER A 70 -37.63 -56.53 -14.61
CA SER A 70 -37.35 -57.89 -15.16
C SER A 70 -37.39 -57.81 -16.70
N ASP A 71 -36.37 -58.35 -17.38
CA ASP A 71 -36.36 -58.76 -18.80
C ASP A 71 -36.58 -57.69 -19.91
N ALA A 72 -36.23 -57.90 -21.19
CA ALA A 72 -35.09 -58.62 -21.79
C ALA A 72 -34.89 -58.24 -23.28
N HIS A 73 -33.64 -58.36 -23.77
CA HIS A 73 -33.23 -58.68 -25.16
C HIS A 73 -33.50 -57.76 -26.39
N LYS A 74 -32.44 -57.69 -27.23
CA LYS A 74 -32.36 -57.75 -28.72
C LYS A 74 -32.39 -56.49 -29.62
N THR A 75 -31.17 -56.11 -30.04
CA THR A 75 -30.69 -55.94 -31.44
C THR A 75 -31.43 -55.03 -32.46
N SER A 76 -30.72 -54.02 -32.98
CA SER A 76 -30.62 -53.70 -34.43
C SER A 76 -29.49 -52.67 -34.72
N GLN A 77 -29.23 -52.36 -36.00
CA GLN A 77 -28.06 -51.60 -36.49
C GLN A 77 -28.29 -50.08 -36.68
N PRO A 78 -27.24 -49.25 -36.86
CA PRO A 78 -27.31 -47.79 -36.65
C PRO A 78 -27.58 -46.95 -37.92
N PRO A 79 -28.13 -45.72 -37.76
CA PRO A 79 -28.05 -44.66 -38.76
C PRO A 79 -26.72 -43.88 -38.68
N LYS A 80 -26.36 -43.19 -39.76
CA LYS A 80 -25.14 -42.36 -39.86
C LYS A 80 -25.40 -40.91 -39.41
N GLY A 81 -24.37 -40.26 -38.86
CA GLY A 81 -24.25 -38.81 -38.80
C GLY A 81 -24.70 -38.17 -37.48
N GLY A 82 -23.72 -37.68 -36.71
CA GLY A 82 -23.94 -36.91 -35.48
C GLY A 82 -22.61 -36.67 -34.78
N VAL A 83 -22.33 -35.43 -34.39
CA VAL A 83 -21.15 -35.10 -33.57
C VAL A 83 -21.35 -35.66 -32.17
N GLY A 84 -20.32 -36.27 -31.58
CA GLY A 84 -20.43 -36.99 -30.32
C GLY A 84 -20.93 -36.13 -29.17
N THR A 85 -21.94 -36.63 -28.45
CA THR A 85 -22.47 -36.01 -27.23
C THR A 85 -21.48 -36.15 -26.07
N VAL A 86 -21.28 -35.07 -25.33
CA VAL A 86 -20.57 -35.10 -24.04
C VAL A 86 -21.51 -35.71 -22.99
N LEU A 87 -21.05 -36.75 -22.31
CA LEU A 87 -21.79 -37.32 -21.17
C LEU A 87 -21.71 -36.37 -19.97
N THR A 88 -22.86 -35.83 -19.57
CA THR A 88 -22.99 -35.01 -18.36
C THR A 88 -23.96 -35.69 -17.39
N ASP A 89 -23.43 -36.29 -16.33
CA ASP A 89 -24.22 -36.89 -15.25
C ASP A 89 -24.91 -35.82 -14.40
N THR A 90 -26.03 -35.30 -14.90
CA THR A 90 -26.91 -34.36 -14.18
C THR A 90 -28.37 -34.75 -14.46
N PRO A 91 -29.17 -35.11 -13.43
CA PRO A 91 -30.56 -35.51 -13.65
C PRO A 91 -31.40 -34.32 -14.15
N ILE A 92 -32.15 -34.54 -15.23
CA ILE A 92 -33.05 -33.55 -15.82
C ILE A 92 -34.22 -33.29 -14.86
N SER A 93 -34.49 -32.03 -14.54
CA SER A 93 -35.62 -31.64 -13.70
C SER A 93 -36.95 -31.85 -14.43
N THR A 94 -37.90 -32.51 -13.77
CA THR A 94 -39.22 -32.87 -14.31
C THR A 94 -40.31 -31.85 -14.01
N ALA A 95 -39.95 -30.62 -13.63
CA ALA A 95 -40.91 -29.56 -13.36
C ALA A 95 -41.56 -29.03 -14.66
N PRO A 96 -42.90 -28.95 -14.75
CA PRO A 96 -43.58 -28.41 -15.93
C PRO A 96 -43.38 -26.88 -16.06
N PRO A 97 -43.28 -26.35 -17.29
CA PRO A 97 -43.11 -24.90 -17.50
C PRO A 97 -44.36 -24.13 -17.06
N SER A 98 -44.18 -23.17 -16.15
CA SER A 98 -45.26 -22.29 -15.69
C SER A 98 -45.69 -21.32 -16.79
N PRO A 99 -46.99 -20.96 -16.87
CA PRO A 99 -47.50 -20.09 -17.94
C PRO A 99 -46.95 -18.66 -17.83
N GLN A 100 -46.47 -18.11 -18.94
CA GLN A 100 -46.00 -16.73 -19.01
C GLN A 100 -47.18 -15.76 -19.13
N ILE A 101 -47.42 -14.96 -18.09
CA ILE A 101 -48.38 -13.86 -18.11
C ILE A 101 -47.62 -12.56 -18.43
N ASN A 102 -47.88 -11.98 -19.60
CA ASN A 102 -47.31 -10.69 -19.99
C ASN A 102 -48.03 -9.54 -19.28
N GLY A 103 -47.55 -9.18 -18.09
CA GLY A 103 -47.97 -7.97 -17.37
C GLY A 103 -47.23 -6.72 -17.84
N LEU A 104 -47.97 -5.65 -18.13
CA LEU A 104 -47.41 -4.30 -18.33
C LEU A 104 -47.22 -3.56 -16.99
N SER A 105 -46.53 -2.42 -17.06
CA SER A 105 -46.28 -1.43 -16.01
C SER A 105 -45.22 -1.76 -14.95
N THR A 106 -44.16 -0.95 -14.99
CA THR A 106 -43.33 -0.44 -13.89
C THR A 106 -43.63 -0.94 -12.47
N ILE A 107 -42.94 -2.00 -12.07
CA ILE A 107 -42.57 -2.23 -10.66
C ILE A 107 -41.05 -2.12 -10.59
N SER A 108 -40.53 -1.20 -9.78
CA SER A 108 -39.10 -1.17 -9.45
C SER A 108 -38.77 -2.40 -8.61
N THR A 109 -38.21 -3.43 -9.24
CA THR A 109 -37.60 -4.52 -8.48
C THR A 109 -36.52 -3.93 -7.55
N PRO A 110 -36.48 -4.32 -6.26
CA PRO A 110 -35.43 -3.83 -5.36
C PRO A 110 -34.07 -4.19 -5.93
N SER A 111 -33.04 -3.36 -5.66
CA SER A 111 -31.66 -3.69 -6.02
C SER A 111 -31.36 -5.09 -5.49
N ARG A 112 -31.16 -6.06 -6.41
CA ARG A 112 -30.93 -7.45 -6.03
C ARG A 112 -29.54 -7.50 -5.40
N VAL A 113 -29.51 -7.36 -4.07
CA VAL A 113 -28.29 -7.25 -3.25
C VAL A 113 -27.28 -8.25 -3.77
N ARG A 114 -26.18 -7.73 -4.28
CA ARG A 114 -25.24 -8.53 -5.05
C ARG A 114 -24.51 -9.45 -4.09
N ALA A 115 -24.36 -10.72 -4.47
CA ALA A 115 -23.31 -11.52 -3.84
C ALA A 115 -21.99 -10.79 -4.08
N THR A 116 -21.26 -10.47 -3.00
CA THR A 116 -19.99 -9.75 -3.05
C THR A 116 -18.91 -10.64 -3.65
N THR A 117 -18.90 -10.73 -4.98
CA THR A 117 -18.01 -11.59 -5.76
C THR A 117 -16.60 -11.02 -5.84
N LEU A 118 -15.66 -11.88 -6.23
CA LEU A 118 -14.28 -11.51 -6.52
C LEU A 118 -14.23 -10.71 -7.83
N ASP A 119 -14.02 -9.39 -7.75
CA ASP A 119 -13.70 -8.54 -8.90
C ASP A 119 -12.18 -8.26 -8.93
N ILE A 120 -11.48 -8.87 -9.90
CA ILE A 120 -10.04 -8.69 -10.12
C ILE A 120 -9.77 -8.47 -11.61
N PRO A 121 -9.29 -7.28 -12.02
CA PRO A 121 -8.91 -7.00 -13.39
C PRO A 121 -7.95 -8.02 -14.02
N GLY A 122 -8.29 -8.46 -15.22
CA GLY A 122 -7.55 -9.50 -15.96
C GLY A 122 -7.81 -10.95 -15.53
N LEU A 123 -8.40 -11.19 -14.36
CA LEU A 123 -8.80 -12.55 -13.92
C LEU A 123 -10.31 -12.79 -13.95
N THR A 124 -11.12 -11.75 -13.68
CA THR A 124 -12.58 -11.86 -13.72
C THR A 124 -13.18 -10.95 -14.77
N LYS A 125 -14.34 -11.36 -15.31
CA LYS A 125 -15.08 -10.63 -16.34
C LYS A 125 -16.56 -10.98 -16.25
N SER A 126 -17.41 -9.97 -16.33
CA SER A 126 -18.87 -10.13 -16.28
C SER A 126 -19.58 -9.18 -17.25
N LYS A 127 -20.89 -9.36 -17.43
CA LYS A 127 -21.72 -8.44 -18.22
C LYS A 127 -21.81 -7.02 -17.64
N VAL A 128 -21.38 -6.81 -16.38
CA VAL A 128 -21.41 -5.49 -15.73
C VAL A 128 -20.03 -4.87 -15.55
N SER A 129 -18.99 -5.70 -15.59
CA SER A 129 -17.58 -5.36 -15.42
C SER A 129 -16.80 -6.12 -16.51
N PRO A 130 -16.68 -5.55 -17.72
CA PRO A 130 -16.00 -6.21 -18.84
C PRO A 130 -14.48 -6.24 -18.71
N ASP A 131 -13.92 -5.45 -17.78
CA ASP A 131 -12.50 -5.27 -17.46
C ASP A 131 -12.09 -5.90 -16.12
N GLY A 132 -13.05 -6.31 -15.28
CA GLY A 132 -12.83 -6.95 -13.98
C GLY A 132 -12.73 -6.01 -12.79
N ARG A 133 -12.96 -4.69 -12.95
CA ARG A 133 -13.05 -3.73 -11.84
C ARG A 133 -14.42 -3.78 -11.14
N ILE A 134 -14.48 -3.26 -9.93
CA ILE A 134 -15.75 -2.97 -9.24
C ILE A 134 -16.51 -1.93 -10.07
N ALA A 135 -17.68 -2.29 -10.59
CA ALA A 135 -18.44 -1.41 -11.49
C ALA A 135 -18.93 -0.15 -10.76
N GLN A 136 -18.96 1.01 -11.44
CA GLN A 136 -19.31 2.30 -10.80
C GLN A 136 -20.66 2.27 -10.04
N ARG A 137 -21.67 1.61 -10.61
CA ARG A 137 -23.00 1.40 -10.03
C ARG A 137 -23.08 0.40 -8.88
N ASP A 138 -21.99 -0.29 -8.56
CA ASP A 138 -21.93 -1.35 -7.54
C ASP A 138 -21.52 -0.78 -6.18
N VAL A 139 -22.35 0.12 -5.65
CA VAL A 139 -22.03 0.89 -4.43
C VAL A 139 -21.82 -0.01 -3.22
N GLY A 140 -22.58 -1.12 -3.12
CA GLY A 140 -22.41 -2.14 -2.08
C GLY A 140 -21.08 -2.91 -2.11
N SER A 141 -20.32 -2.83 -3.21
CA SER A 141 -18.99 -3.44 -3.32
C SER A 141 -17.85 -2.45 -3.02
N LYS A 142 -18.14 -1.17 -2.73
CA LYS A 142 -17.17 -0.10 -2.43
C LYS A 142 -17.03 0.15 -0.93
N LEU A 143 -15.96 0.85 -0.52
CA LEU A 143 -15.62 1.03 0.90
C LEU A 143 -15.14 2.44 1.26
N VAL A 144 -15.69 3.01 2.33
CA VAL A 144 -15.14 4.19 3.01
C VAL A 144 -14.42 3.76 4.28
N ILE A 145 -13.12 4.05 4.38
CA ILE A 145 -12.31 3.78 5.57
C ILE A 145 -12.15 5.06 6.38
N VAL A 146 -12.65 5.08 7.61
CA VAL A 146 -12.63 6.26 8.49
C VAL A 146 -11.58 6.07 9.57
N MET A 147 -10.49 6.82 9.51
CA MET A 147 -9.41 6.69 10.50
C MET A 147 -9.81 7.27 11.85
N VAL A 148 -9.43 6.60 12.94
CA VAL A 148 -9.75 6.99 14.32
C VAL A 148 -8.48 6.95 15.18
N GLY A 149 -8.44 7.82 16.20
CA GLY A 149 -7.43 7.81 17.26
C GLY A 149 -6.68 9.13 17.42
N LEU A 150 -5.83 9.20 18.44
CA LEU A 150 -5.11 10.40 18.86
C LEU A 150 -4.02 10.84 17.86
N PRO A 151 -3.49 12.08 17.97
CA PRO A 151 -2.27 12.49 17.27
C PRO A 151 -1.08 11.58 17.61
N ALA A 152 -0.10 11.48 16.71
CA ALA A 152 1.11 10.66 16.84
C ALA A 152 0.90 9.16 17.17
N ARG A 153 -0.21 8.54 16.75
CA ARG A 153 -0.42 7.07 16.88
C ARG A 153 -0.10 6.25 15.61
N GLY A 154 0.19 6.91 14.48
CA GLY A 154 0.63 6.24 13.23
C GLY A 154 -0.35 6.30 12.05
N LYS A 155 -1.59 6.80 12.24
CA LYS A 155 -2.66 6.88 11.21
C LYS A 155 -2.16 7.18 9.78
N SER A 156 -1.52 8.33 9.55
CA SER A 156 -1.09 8.77 8.21
C SER A 156 0.05 7.95 7.58
N TYR A 157 0.66 7.02 8.33
CA TYR A 157 1.55 6.00 7.78
C TYR A 157 0.75 4.75 7.38
N ILE A 158 -0.19 4.32 8.24
CA ILE A 158 -1.11 3.20 7.97
C ILE A 158 -1.93 3.49 6.71
N THR A 159 -2.50 4.70 6.55
CA THR A 159 -3.28 5.07 5.35
C THR A 159 -2.45 5.02 4.08
N LYS A 160 -1.22 5.54 4.10
CA LYS A 160 -0.30 5.50 2.94
C LYS A 160 0.06 4.07 2.53
N LYS A 161 0.39 3.22 3.51
CA LYS A 161 0.69 1.79 3.25
C LYS A 161 -0.55 1.03 2.75
N LEU A 162 -1.70 1.22 3.39
CA LEU A 162 -2.96 0.57 3.03
C LEU A 162 -3.47 0.99 1.65
N ALA A 163 -3.43 2.29 1.32
CA ALA A 163 -3.81 2.77 -0.01
C ALA A 163 -2.88 2.20 -1.10
N ARG A 164 -1.57 2.12 -0.84
CA ARG A 164 -0.61 1.48 -1.76
C ARG A 164 -0.94 0.00 -1.97
N TYR A 165 -1.30 -0.72 -0.91
CA TYR A 165 -1.72 -2.12 -0.99
C TYR A 165 -3.05 -2.32 -1.74
N LEU A 166 -4.08 -1.52 -1.47
CA LEU A 166 -5.39 -1.66 -2.11
C LEU A 166 -5.35 -1.29 -3.60
N ASN A 167 -4.64 -0.22 -3.98
CA ASN A 167 -4.35 0.08 -5.39
C ASN A 167 -3.58 -1.07 -6.06
N TRP A 168 -2.67 -1.74 -5.34
CA TRP A 168 -1.94 -2.90 -5.86
C TRP A 168 -2.82 -4.14 -6.05
N LEU A 169 -3.80 -4.36 -5.17
CA LEU A 169 -4.84 -5.36 -5.38
C LEU A 169 -5.78 -5.02 -6.57
N GLN A 170 -5.59 -3.87 -7.21
CA GLN A 170 -6.35 -3.32 -8.33
C GLN A 170 -7.72 -2.74 -7.92
N HIS A 171 -7.81 -2.22 -6.69
CA HIS A 171 -8.93 -1.41 -6.21
C HIS A 171 -8.49 0.05 -6.13
N ASP A 172 -8.99 0.89 -7.03
CA ASP A 172 -8.61 2.30 -7.12
C ASP A 172 -8.93 3.01 -5.79
N THR A 173 -7.88 3.51 -5.10
CA THR A 173 -7.95 3.95 -3.69
C THR A 173 -7.28 5.30 -3.45
N GLU A 174 -7.98 6.26 -2.83
CA GLU A 174 -7.44 7.59 -2.48
C GLU A 174 -7.56 7.96 -0.97
N ILE A 175 -6.66 8.84 -0.49
CA ILE A 175 -6.58 9.34 0.89
C ILE A 175 -6.99 10.82 0.96
N PHE A 176 -8.05 11.08 1.73
CA PHE A 176 -8.65 12.38 1.98
C PHE A 176 -8.18 12.88 3.35
N ASN A 177 -7.04 13.57 3.39
CA ASN A 177 -6.42 14.03 4.64
C ASN A 177 -6.98 15.42 5.03
N VAL A 178 -7.89 15.43 6.01
CA VAL A 178 -8.49 16.63 6.62
C VAL A 178 -7.40 17.56 7.18
N GLY A 179 -6.31 16.99 7.67
CA GLY A 179 -5.17 17.74 8.20
C GLY A 179 -4.45 18.61 7.16
N GLU A 180 -4.47 18.19 5.88
CA GLU A 180 -3.92 18.92 4.74
C GLU A 180 -4.92 19.94 4.18
N ARG A 181 -6.20 19.55 3.99
CA ARG A 181 -7.25 20.51 3.59
C ARG A 181 -7.29 21.72 4.54
N ARG A 182 -7.20 21.48 5.85
CA ARG A 182 -7.07 22.54 6.87
C ARG A 182 -5.85 23.43 6.67
N ARG A 183 -4.68 22.89 6.28
CA ARG A 183 -3.46 23.69 6.07
C ARG A 183 -3.59 24.62 4.85
N VAL A 184 -4.18 24.13 3.76
CA VAL A 184 -4.37 24.95 2.55
C VAL A 184 -5.46 26.00 2.75
N ALA A 185 -6.57 25.64 3.41
CA ALA A 185 -7.60 26.61 3.81
C ALA A 185 -7.10 27.65 4.84
N ALA A 186 -6.02 27.33 5.58
CA ALA A 186 -5.27 28.25 6.44
C ALA A 186 -4.21 29.08 5.71
N GLY A 187 -4.21 29.10 4.38
CA GLY A 187 -3.27 29.88 3.57
C GLY A 187 -1.84 29.31 3.47
N LYS A 188 -1.57 28.10 4.00
CA LYS A 188 -0.25 27.45 3.85
C LYS A 188 -0.18 26.69 2.53
N SER A 189 0.93 26.87 1.81
CA SER A 189 1.22 26.14 0.56
C SER A 189 1.05 24.62 0.74
N PRO A 190 0.40 23.91 -0.21
CA PRO A 190 0.22 22.46 -0.12
C PRO A 190 1.57 21.73 -0.07
N SER A 191 1.60 20.55 0.56
CA SER A 191 2.80 19.74 0.61
C SER A 191 3.22 19.25 -0.80
N PRO A 192 4.53 18.99 -1.05
CA PRO A 192 5.02 18.62 -2.39
C PRO A 192 4.35 17.41 -3.04
N ALA A 193 3.69 16.55 -2.25
CA ALA A 193 2.91 15.41 -2.74
C ALA A 193 1.71 15.81 -3.64
N MET A 194 1.28 17.07 -3.63
CA MET A 194 0.23 17.57 -4.54
C MET A 194 0.75 17.94 -5.94
N LEU A 195 2.04 18.27 -6.09
CA LEU A 195 2.60 18.75 -7.36
C LEU A 195 2.75 17.66 -8.43
N GLY A 196 2.65 16.38 -8.06
CA GLY A 196 2.71 15.23 -8.96
C GLY A 196 1.36 14.78 -9.55
N ARG A 197 0.30 15.59 -9.43
CA ARG A 197 -1.06 15.26 -9.92
C ARG A 197 -1.41 16.09 -11.16
N PRO A 198 -1.97 15.49 -12.22
CA PRO A 198 -2.67 16.24 -13.26
C PRO A 198 -3.82 17.02 -12.63
N LEU A 199 -3.85 18.34 -12.83
CA LEU A 199 -4.98 19.19 -12.44
C LEU A 199 -6.11 19.04 -13.46
N GLU A 200 -6.95 18.02 -13.28
CA GLU A 200 -8.23 17.97 -13.98
C GLU A 200 -9.12 19.13 -13.55
N LYS A 201 -9.73 19.80 -14.54
CA LYS A 201 -10.36 21.13 -14.39
C LYS A 201 -11.58 21.22 -13.46
N ARG A 202 -12.02 20.10 -12.86
CA ARG A 202 -13.09 20.07 -11.84
C ARG A 202 -12.57 20.29 -10.43
N ALA A 203 -11.43 19.69 -10.07
CA ALA A 203 -10.87 19.78 -8.72
C ALA A 203 -10.55 21.23 -8.31
N SER A 204 -10.24 22.10 -9.27
CA SER A 204 -10.02 23.54 -9.03
C SER A 204 -11.27 24.29 -8.54
N ASN A 205 -12.48 23.84 -8.89
CA ASN A 205 -13.71 24.49 -8.47
C ASN A 205 -14.03 24.13 -7.01
N VAL A 206 -14.09 22.83 -6.69
CA VAL A 206 -14.31 22.34 -5.30
C VAL A 206 -13.23 22.88 -4.37
N HIS A 207 -11.98 22.96 -4.81
CA HIS A 207 -10.90 23.57 -4.02
C HIS A 207 -11.12 25.07 -3.76
N LYS A 208 -11.60 25.82 -4.76
CA LYS A 208 -11.95 27.23 -4.59
C LYS A 208 -13.15 27.39 -3.66
N ASP A 209 -14.18 26.57 -3.80
CA ASP A 209 -15.38 26.60 -2.96
C ASP A 209 -15.07 26.27 -1.49
N LEU A 210 -14.17 25.32 -1.23
CA LEU A 210 -13.61 25.04 0.11
C LEU A 210 -12.89 26.27 0.70
N VAL A 211 -12.01 26.91 -0.08
CA VAL A 211 -11.26 28.10 0.36
C VAL A 211 -12.19 29.29 0.60
N ASP A 212 -13.16 29.53 -0.28
CA ASP A 212 -14.13 30.62 -0.15
C ASP A 212 -15.18 30.35 0.94
N SER A 213 -15.53 29.09 1.22
CA SER A 213 -16.34 28.68 2.38
C SER A 213 -15.64 29.01 3.70
N VAL A 214 -14.38 28.59 3.85
CA VAL A 214 -13.54 28.89 5.02
C VAL A 214 -13.25 30.38 5.16
N ARG A 215 -13.07 31.10 4.04
CA ARG A 215 -12.95 32.57 4.02
C ARG A 215 -14.21 33.25 4.55
N ARG A 216 -15.41 32.87 4.08
CA ARG A 216 -16.70 33.41 4.56
C ARG A 216 -16.86 33.19 6.06
N LEU A 217 -16.63 31.97 6.57
CA LEU A 217 -16.66 31.66 8.00
C LEU A 217 -15.62 32.46 8.82
N SER A 218 -14.52 32.87 8.19
CA SER A 218 -13.49 33.69 8.84
C SER A 218 -13.85 35.18 8.92
N VAL A 219 -14.77 35.66 8.07
CA VAL A 219 -15.25 37.05 8.03
C VAL A 219 -16.55 37.23 8.82
N SER A 220 -17.56 36.37 8.63
CA SER A 220 -18.92 36.55 9.20
C SER A 220 -19.03 36.50 10.73
N VAL A 221 -17.93 36.25 11.45
CA VAL A 221 -17.86 36.29 12.94
C VAL A 221 -17.06 37.51 13.43
N GLY A 222 -16.45 38.30 12.53
CA GLY A 222 -15.76 39.55 12.87
C GLY A 222 -16.69 40.75 13.11
N THR A 223 -17.93 40.69 12.62
CA THR A 223 -18.90 41.79 12.66
C THR A 223 -20.17 41.39 13.41
N MET A 224 -20.14 41.49 14.74
CA MET A 224 -21.34 41.57 15.57
C MET A 224 -21.26 42.78 16.50
N ASN A 225 -21.75 43.92 16.02
CA ASN A 225 -22.21 45.04 16.83
C ASN A 225 -23.32 45.80 16.08
N GLN A 226 -24.51 45.82 16.67
CA GLN A 226 -25.63 46.77 16.54
C GLN A 226 -25.61 47.76 15.34
N ASN A 227 -26.55 47.69 14.38
CA ASN A 227 -27.93 48.19 14.54
C ASN A 227 -28.82 47.93 13.29
N GLU A 228 -29.99 48.58 13.20
CA GLU A 228 -31.18 48.15 12.45
C GLU A 228 -31.34 48.66 10.99
N SER A 229 -32.36 48.10 10.33
CA SER A 229 -33.16 48.63 9.19
C SER A 229 -32.84 48.21 7.74
N SER A 230 -33.92 47.96 7.01
CA SER A 230 -34.12 47.73 5.56
C SER A 230 -35.36 48.54 5.14
N PRO A 231 -35.82 48.61 3.86
CA PRO A 231 -35.38 48.02 2.58
C PRO A 231 -35.16 49.18 1.52
N PRO A 232 -35.35 49.10 0.17
CA PRO A 232 -35.75 48.01 -0.74
C PRO A 232 -34.92 47.86 -2.05
N GLU A 233 -35.50 47.14 -3.01
CA GLU A 233 -34.90 46.46 -4.18
C GLU A 233 -34.79 47.31 -5.46
N ASN A 234 -33.95 46.91 -6.43
CA ASN A 234 -34.29 47.04 -7.86
C ASN A 234 -33.51 46.10 -8.83
N ASN A 235 -33.95 46.08 -10.09
CA ASN A 235 -33.79 45.04 -11.11
C ASN A 235 -32.49 45.08 -11.98
N SER A 236 -31.93 43.89 -12.28
CA SER A 236 -31.74 43.24 -13.62
C SER A 236 -31.57 44.06 -14.94
N PRO A 237 -30.92 43.53 -16.03
CA PRO A 237 -29.95 42.42 -16.15
C PRO A 237 -28.76 42.73 -17.18
N PRO A 238 -28.35 41.96 -18.25
CA PRO A 238 -26.93 41.93 -18.70
C PRO A 238 -26.64 42.29 -20.18
N ASN A 239 -25.35 42.31 -20.60
CA ASN A 239 -24.77 42.10 -21.97
C ASN A 239 -23.26 42.52 -22.01
N ASP A 240 -22.36 42.16 -22.95
CA ASP A 240 -22.35 41.18 -24.08
C ASP A 240 -20.89 40.70 -24.41
N THR A 241 -20.72 40.01 -25.55
CA THR A 241 -19.59 39.22 -26.07
C THR A 241 -18.58 39.95 -27.00
N ALA A 242 -17.34 39.43 -27.13
CA ALA A 242 -16.48 39.44 -28.37
C ALA A 242 -15.13 38.68 -28.19
N LEU A 243 -14.45 38.28 -29.29
CA LEU A 243 -13.12 37.61 -29.31
C LEU A 243 -12.14 38.19 -30.40
N PRO A 244 -11.24 37.44 -31.12
CA PRO A 244 -9.81 37.77 -31.37
C PRO A 244 -9.55 38.33 -32.81
N PRO A 245 -8.32 38.48 -33.42
CA PRO A 245 -6.93 38.00 -33.12
C PRO A 245 -5.87 39.17 -33.22
N PRO A 246 -4.60 39.13 -33.74
CA PRO A 246 -3.71 38.04 -34.21
C PRO A 246 -2.17 38.08 -33.88
N ALA A 247 -1.62 36.90 -33.54
CA ALA A 247 -0.48 36.19 -34.18
C ALA A 247 0.90 36.85 -34.53
N VAL A 248 1.95 36.46 -33.76
CA VAL A 248 3.36 36.05 -34.12
C VAL A 248 4.30 37.00 -34.93
N PRO A 249 5.66 36.86 -34.93
CA PRO A 249 6.51 35.64 -34.76
C PRO A 249 7.58 35.64 -33.63
N ASP A 250 8.20 34.46 -33.48
CA ASP A 250 9.01 34.02 -32.35
C ASP A 250 10.50 34.45 -32.35
N LYS A 251 11.15 34.28 -31.19
CA LYS A 251 12.51 33.69 -31.12
C LYS A 251 12.78 33.04 -29.76
N ILE A 252 13.63 32.02 -29.77
CA ILE A 252 13.83 31.03 -28.68
C ILE A 252 15.22 31.22 -28.05
N LEU A 253 15.31 31.06 -26.72
CA LEU A 253 16.55 30.74 -26.00
C LEU A 253 16.27 29.68 -24.93
N ILE A 254 17.25 28.79 -24.70
CA ILE A 254 17.17 27.60 -23.83
C ILE A 254 18.46 27.56 -22.99
N ASN A 255 18.40 27.03 -21.76
CA ASN A 255 19.55 26.82 -20.86
C ASN A 255 20.43 28.06 -20.63
N GLY A 256 19.82 29.14 -20.11
CA GLY A 256 20.47 30.45 -19.99
C GLY A 256 21.65 30.54 -19.00
N GLN A 257 22.86 30.30 -19.50
CA GLN A 257 24.13 30.78 -18.94
C GLN A 257 25.04 31.31 -20.06
N GLU A 258 25.79 32.37 -19.74
CA GLU A 258 27.16 32.72 -20.19
C GLU A 258 27.39 34.25 -20.00
N PRO A 259 28.64 34.73 -19.80
CA PRO A 259 29.74 34.17 -19.01
C PRO A 259 30.31 35.19 -17.98
N GLU A 260 31.43 34.87 -17.32
CA GLU A 260 31.98 35.62 -16.17
C GLU A 260 32.77 36.91 -16.50
N SER A 261 32.92 37.80 -15.51
CA SER A 261 34.12 38.65 -15.30
C SER A 261 34.25 39.09 -13.83
N ILE A 262 35.39 39.69 -13.44
CA ILE A 262 36.00 39.56 -12.09
C ILE A 262 36.17 40.91 -11.35
N SER A 263 36.35 40.84 -10.01
CA SER A 263 36.94 41.84 -9.07
C SER A 263 35.97 42.82 -8.36
N GLN A 264 36.23 43.37 -7.16
CA GLN A 264 37.09 43.00 -6.01
C GLN A 264 36.71 43.87 -4.78
N ASN A 265 36.98 43.38 -3.56
CA ASN A 265 37.16 44.13 -2.29
C ASN A 265 35.97 44.94 -1.70
N GLY A 266 35.97 45.12 -0.37
CA GLY A 266 35.10 46.05 0.35
C GLY A 266 34.42 45.47 1.60
N SER A 267 34.93 45.79 2.80
CA SER A 267 34.32 45.43 4.10
C SER A 267 33.84 46.68 4.83
N THR A 268 33.13 46.50 5.97
CA THR A 268 32.96 47.43 7.13
C THR A 268 31.54 47.98 7.42
N VAL A 269 30.86 47.34 8.39
CA VAL A 269 30.26 47.92 9.63
C VAL A 269 29.50 49.29 9.56
N ILE A 270 28.15 49.25 9.65
CA ILE A 270 27.27 49.74 10.78
C ILE A 270 27.61 51.13 11.42
N PRO A 271 26.64 52.05 11.77
CA PRO A 271 25.20 52.19 11.40
C PRO A 271 24.58 53.63 11.37
N SER A 272 23.24 53.71 11.25
CA SER A 272 22.30 54.61 11.99
C SER A 272 21.97 56.07 11.59
N ILE A 273 20.81 56.48 12.16
CA ILE A 273 20.27 57.82 12.50
C ILE A 273 19.14 58.39 11.61
N ASP A 274 18.02 58.69 12.29
CA ASP A 274 16.79 59.33 11.81
C ASP A 274 16.94 60.76 11.28
N ALA A 275 16.06 61.13 10.33
CA ALA A 275 15.29 62.37 10.40
C ALA A 275 14.07 62.32 9.44
N GLY A 276 12.88 62.64 9.96
CA GLY A 276 11.74 63.13 9.16
C GLY A 276 11.42 64.57 9.58
N PRO A 277 10.20 65.10 9.32
CA PRO A 277 9.17 64.60 8.40
C PRO A 277 8.79 65.66 7.34
N ALA A 278 8.06 65.26 6.30
CA ALA A 278 7.36 66.20 5.40
C ALA A 278 5.92 65.71 5.17
N GLN A 279 4.94 66.54 5.51
CA GLN A 279 3.53 66.26 5.28
C GLN A 279 3.10 66.81 3.91
N SER A 280 2.53 65.96 3.06
CA SER A 280 1.65 66.37 1.98
C SER A 280 0.39 65.50 2.04
N THR A 281 -0.72 66.10 2.47
CA THR A 281 -2.02 65.43 2.57
C THR A 281 -2.61 65.21 1.19
N ASP A 282 -2.97 63.97 0.87
CA ASP A 282 -4.04 63.68 -0.09
C ASP A 282 -4.86 62.50 0.43
N ASN A 283 -6.13 62.76 0.73
CA ASN A 283 -7.05 61.76 1.26
C ASN A 283 -7.63 60.95 0.12
N ASN A 284 -7.13 59.74 -0.09
CA ASN A 284 -7.72 58.77 -1.00
C ASN A 284 -7.78 57.41 -0.30
N GLU A 285 -8.87 57.15 0.44
CA GLU A 285 -9.10 55.90 1.17
C GLU A 285 -9.39 54.75 0.20
N LEU A 286 -8.35 54.27 -0.47
CA LEU A 286 -8.33 52.91 -0.98
C LEU A 286 -8.46 51.96 0.21
N ILE A 287 -9.65 51.38 0.36
CA ILE A 287 -9.93 50.28 1.29
C ILE A 287 -9.00 49.12 0.92
N ARG A 288 -7.84 49.07 1.57
CA ARG A 288 -6.95 47.91 1.52
C ARG A 288 -7.68 46.76 2.21
N GLU A 289 -8.19 45.82 1.43
CA GLU A 289 -8.67 44.55 1.95
C GLU A 289 -7.60 43.96 2.87
N ALA A 290 -7.96 43.76 4.15
CA ALA A 290 -7.03 43.26 5.13
C ALA A 290 -6.56 41.86 4.72
N SER A 291 -5.26 41.74 4.40
CA SER A 291 -4.65 40.43 4.15
C SER A 291 -4.88 39.56 5.38
N PRO A 292 -5.52 38.38 5.26
CA PRO A 292 -6.00 37.65 6.42
C PRO A 292 -4.84 37.19 7.31
N GLU A 293 -4.96 37.48 8.60
CA GLU A 293 -4.09 36.96 9.66
C GLU A 293 -3.88 35.45 9.49
N PRO A 294 -2.62 34.95 9.52
CA PRO A 294 -2.35 33.53 9.33
C PRO A 294 -2.95 32.72 10.48
N MET A 295 -3.95 31.88 10.17
CA MET A 295 -4.67 31.09 11.18
C MET A 295 -3.72 30.35 12.13
N ASP A 296 -3.92 30.55 13.44
CA ASP A 296 -3.20 29.82 14.48
C ASP A 296 -3.29 28.30 14.27
N GLN A 297 -2.18 27.60 14.52
CA GLN A 297 -2.04 26.15 14.45
C GLN A 297 -1.43 25.55 15.75
N SER A 298 -1.28 26.36 16.80
CA SER A 298 -0.87 25.95 18.15
C SER A 298 -1.92 25.04 18.81
N ALA A 299 -1.62 24.53 20.00
CA ALA A 299 -2.59 23.85 20.86
C ALA A 299 -3.92 24.63 21.03
N ASN A 300 -3.91 25.96 21.05
CA ASN A 300 -5.11 26.80 21.25
C ASN A 300 -6.13 26.69 20.09
N PHE A 301 -5.68 26.35 18.88
CA PHE A 301 -6.57 26.03 17.76
C PHE A 301 -7.29 24.67 17.96
N PHE A 302 -6.70 23.76 18.73
CA PHE A 302 -7.25 22.42 18.95
C PHE A 302 -8.13 22.32 20.20
N ASP A 303 -8.12 23.32 21.07
CA ASP A 303 -8.96 23.43 22.27
C ASP A 303 -10.47 23.21 21.95
N PRO A 304 -11.17 22.33 22.69
CA PRO A 304 -12.63 22.18 22.59
C PRO A 304 -13.44 23.45 22.91
N GLN A 305 -12.93 24.35 23.77
CA GLN A 305 -13.60 25.60 24.14
C GLN A 305 -13.58 26.65 23.01
N ASN A 306 -12.63 26.53 22.08
CA ASN A 306 -12.50 27.43 20.93
C ASN A 306 -13.56 27.11 19.85
N GLN A 307 -14.80 27.56 20.08
CA GLN A 307 -15.94 27.26 19.19
C GLN A 307 -15.70 27.65 17.72
N ARG A 308 -14.94 28.73 17.46
CA ARG A 308 -14.56 29.13 16.08
C ARG A 308 -13.69 28.06 15.42
N ALA A 309 -12.65 27.59 16.11
CA ALA A 309 -11.78 26.55 15.60
C ALA A 309 -12.42 25.15 15.60
N VAL A 310 -13.42 24.89 16.47
CA VAL A 310 -14.26 23.67 16.40
C VAL A 310 -15.11 23.70 15.13
N LYS A 311 -15.93 24.74 14.90
CA LYS A 311 -16.77 24.88 13.70
C LYS A 311 -15.96 24.81 12.40
N LEU A 312 -14.77 25.42 12.38
CA LEU A 312 -13.89 25.37 11.20
C LEU A 312 -13.28 23.97 10.98
N ARG A 313 -12.90 23.25 12.04
CA ARG A 313 -12.48 21.84 11.92
C ARG A 313 -13.61 20.94 11.46
N GLU A 314 -14.83 21.19 11.94
CA GLU A 314 -16.06 20.47 11.58
C GLU A 314 -16.38 20.59 10.08
N GLN A 315 -16.40 21.84 9.57
CA GLN A 315 -16.70 22.17 8.18
C GLN A 315 -15.69 21.53 7.23
N VAL A 316 -14.39 21.82 7.40
CA VAL A 316 -13.33 21.27 6.55
C VAL A 316 -13.35 19.73 6.53
N ALA A 317 -13.73 19.10 7.64
CA ALA A 317 -13.83 17.63 7.74
C ALA A 317 -15.13 17.05 7.13
N LEU A 318 -16.16 17.85 6.90
CA LEU A 318 -17.34 17.48 6.11
C LEU A 318 -17.08 17.71 4.61
N ASP A 319 -16.50 18.86 4.24
CA ASP A 319 -16.12 19.16 2.85
C ASP A 319 -15.16 18.06 2.30
N THR A 320 -14.16 17.67 3.10
CA THR A 320 -13.23 16.57 2.78
C THR A 320 -13.92 15.19 2.67
N LEU A 321 -15.09 15.01 3.30
CA LEU A 321 -15.90 13.79 3.19
C LEU A 321 -16.81 13.84 1.94
N ASP A 322 -17.29 15.01 1.55
CA ASP A 322 -18.03 15.20 0.30
C ASP A 322 -17.12 15.02 -0.94
N GLU A 323 -15.87 15.51 -0.90
CA GLU A 323 -14.83 15.18 -1.89
C GLU A 323 -14.62 13.65 -2.01
N LEU A 324 -14.59 12.94 -0.88
CA LEU A 324 -14.41 11.48 -0.83
C LEU A 324 -15.60 10.75 -1.46
N LEU A 325 -16.81 11.23 -1.21
CA LEU A 325 -18.05 10.64 -1.74
C LEU A 325 -18.24 10.93 -3.23
N GLU A 326 -17.80 12.09 -3.73
CA GLU A 326 -17.74 12.38 -5.17
C GLU A 326 -16.77 11.41 -5.88
N TYR A 327 -15.55 11.22 -5.36
CA TYR A 327 -14.60 10.23 -5.87
C TYR A 327 -15.20 8.80 -5.93
N ILE A 328 -15.88 8.38 -4.86
CA ILE A 328 -16.47 7.04 -4.75
C ILE A 328 -17.68 6.83 -5.65
N LEU A 329 -18.56 7.82 -5.79
CA LEU A 329 -19.82 7.68 -6.53
C LEU A 329 -19.67 8.05 -8.01
N GLU A 330 -18.94 9.13 -8.30
CA GLU A 330 -18.98 9.86 -9.57
C GLU A 330 -17.72 9.65 -10.41
N GLU A 331 -16.54 9.56 -9.78
CA GLU A 331 -15.25 9.30 -10.46
C GLU A 331 -14.91 7.80 -10.61
N GLY A 332 -15.70 6.92 -10.00
CA GLY A 332 -15.54 5.47 -10.12
C GLY A 332 -14.57 4.83 -9.11
N GLY A 333 -14.13 5.56 -8.09
CA GLY A 333 -13.26 5.05 -7.03
C GLY A 333 -13.81 3.80 -6.33
N SER A 334 -12.91 2.93 -5.86
CA SER A 334 -13.26 1.71 -5.12
C SER A 334 -13.16 1.91 -3.60
N VAL A 335 -12.13 2.63 -3.12
CA VAL A 335 -11.92 2.87 -1.68
C VAL A 335 -11.52 4.32 -1.38
N GLY A 336 -12.21 4.95 -0.43
CA GLY A 336 -11.91 6.31 0.04
C GLY A 336 -11.47 6.30 1.50
N ILE A 337 -10.30 6.85 1.81
CA ILE A 337 -9.73 6.82 3.17
C ILE A 337 -9.74 8.22 3.80
N LEU A 338 -10.60 8.46 4.78
CA LEU A 338 -10.70 9.73 5.51
C LEU A 338 -9.67 9.76 6.67
N ASP A 339 -8.56 10.48 6.47
CA ASP A 339 -7.47 10.59 7.46
C ASP A 339 -7.66 11.82 8.37
N ALA A 340 -8.31 11.59 9.51
CA ALA A 340 -8.56 12.55 10.58
C ALA A 340 -8.47 11.85 11.96
N THR A 341 -8.74 12.57 13.06
CA THR A 341 -8.72 11.97 14.43
C THR A 341 -10.02 11.25 14.80
N ASN A 342 -11.18 11.76 14.35
CA ASN A 342 -12.53 11.18 14.54
C ASN A 342 -12.75 10.61 15.96
N SER A 343 -12.30 11.37 16.96
CA SER A 343 -12.01 10.90 18.32
C SER A 343 -13.21 10.86 19.25
N THR A 344 -14.38 11.34 18.82
CA THR A 344 -15.62 11.39 19.62
C THR A 344 -16.72 10.58 18.94
N MET A 345 -17.68 10.07 19.72
CA MET A 345 -18.79 9.25 19.19
C MET A 345 -19.69 10.08 18.26
N GLU A 346 -19.92 11.35 18.61
CA GLU A 346 -20.79 12.29 17.90
C GLU A 346 -20.24 12.55 16.49
N ARG A 347 -18.91 12.75 16.37
CA ARG A 347 -18.27 12.95 15.06
C ARG A 347 -18.30 11.68 14.23
N ARG A 348 -18.14 10.49 14.83
CA ARG A 348 -18.26 9.21 14.10
C ARG A 348 -19.70 8.97 13.62
N LYS A 349 -20.70 9.26 14.45
CA LYS A 349 -22.11 9.24 14.09
C LYS A 349 -22.41 10.19 12.93
N ALA A 350 -22.00 11.47 13.02
CA ALA A 350 -22.22 12.46 11.97
C ALA A 350 -21.62 12.04 10.62
N ILE A 351 -20.46 11.36 10.63
CA ILE A 351 -19.85 10.78 9.42
C ILE A 351 -20.73 9.64 8.85
N VAL A 352 -21.25 8.73 9.68
CA VAL A 352 -22.18 7.68 9.22
C VAL A 352 -23.46 8.28 8.67
N ASP A 353 -24.11 9.20 9.41
CA ASP A 353 -25.36 9.83 9.00
C ASP A 353 -25.21 10.57 7.65
N HIS A 354 -24.08 11.26 7.44
CA HIS A 354 -23.78 11.96 6.17
C HIS A 354 -23.52 11.00 5.01
N ILE A 355 -22.71 9.95 5.21
CA ILE A 355 -22.46 8.90 4.20
C ILE A 355 -23.77 8.21 3.83
N ARG A 356 -24.59 7.82 4.82
CA ARG A 356 -25.88 7.15 4.62
C ARG A 356 -26.88 8.04 3.88
N LYS A 357 -26.84 9.36 4.12
CA LYS A 357 -27.66 10.35 3.41
C LYS A 357 -27.25 10.55 1.93
N ARG A 358 -25.94 10.58 1.62
CA ARG A 358 -25.46 10.84 0.24
C ARG A 358 -25.28 9.57 -0.62
N ALA A 359 -24.92 8.44 -0.01
CA ALA A 359 -24.60 7.18 -0.71
C ALA A 359 -25.53 6.00 -0.36
N GLY A 360 -26.51 6.20 0.53
CA GLY A 360 -27.45 5.16 0.94
C GLY A 360 -26.87 4.12 1.92
N PRO A 361 -27.65 3.07 2.25
CA PRO A 361 -27.23 2.02 3.18
C PRO A 361 -26.21 1.04 2.60
N GLU A 362 -26.15 0.89 1.26
CA GLU A 362 -25.32 -0.12 0.60
C GLU A 362 -23.82 0.15 0.77
N LEU A 363 -23.36 1.41 0.73
CA LEU A 363 -21.92 1.74 0.79
C LEU A 363 -21.27 1.24 2.09
N GLY A 364 -20.19 0.45 1.96
CA GLY A 364 -19.42 -0.02 3.09
C GLY A 364 -18.75 1.12 3.86
N ILE A 365 -18.82 1.07 5.19
CA ILE A 365 -18.10 1.97 6.10
C ILE A 365 -17.28 1.11 7.05
N LEU A 366 -16.00 1.42 7.22
CA LEU A 366 -15.08 0.70 8.10
C LEU A 366 -14.27 1.70 8.93
N PHE A 367 -14.46 1.71 10.25
CA PHE A 367 -13.64 2.52 11.13
C PHE A 367 -12.30 1.81 11.40
N LEU A 368 -11.19 2.54 11.28
CA LEU A 368 -9.84 2.01 11.54
C LEU A 368 -9.16 2.84 12.63
N GLU A 369 -9.23 2.34 13.86
CA GLU A 369 -8.58 2.94 15.01
C GLU A 369 -7.10 2.54 15.09
N SER A 370 -6.25 3.55 15.24
CA SER A 370 -4.82 3.41 15.46
C SER A 370 -4.51 3.81 16.90
N SER A 371 -4.33 2.81 17.76
CA SER A 371 -4.00 2.97 19.18
C SER A 371 -2.56 2.53 19.45
N CYS A 372 -1.93 3.17 20.42
CA CYS A 372 -0.57 2.87 20.85
C CYS A 372 -0.45 3.15 22.35
N VAL A 373 -0.03 2.13 23.10
CA VAL A 373 0.20 2.14 24.55
C VAL A 373 1.71 2.06 24.84
N ASP A 374 2.49 1.51 23.90
CA ASP A 374 3.94 1.46 23.96
C ASP A 374 4.58 2.87 23.95
N LYS A 375 5.25 3.23 25.05
CA LYS A 375 5.81 4.57 25.25
C LYS A 375 6.91 4.89 24.23
N ASN A 376 7.76 3.92 23.90
CA ASN A 376 8.88 4.11 22.97
C ASN A 376 8.35 4.39 21.55
N LEU A 377 7.29 3.66 21.16
CA LEU A 377 6.63 3.84 19.87
C LEU A 377 5.90 5.19 19.79
N LEU A 378 5.27 5.62 20.89
CA LEU A 378 4.68 6.95 20.98
C LEU A 378 5.75 8.04 20.85
N GLU A 379 6.88 7.94 21.54
CA GLU A 379 7.97 8.94 21.44
C GLU A 379 8.61 9.00 20.05
N ALA A 380 8.82 7.85 19.38
CA ALA A 380 9.29 7.81 17.99
C ALA A 380 8.28 8.50 17.04
N ASN A 381 6.99 8.19 17.19
CA ASN A 381 5.92 8.85 16.42
C ASN A 381 5.79 10.35 16.73
N MET A 382 6.04 10.78 17.97
CA MET A 382 6.10 12.20 18.34
C MET A 382 7.24 12.89 17.57
N ARG A 383 8.47 12.37 17.62
CA ARG A 383 9.62 12.93 16.88
C ARG A 383 9.34 13.08 15.37
N LEU A 384 8.78 12.05 14.74
CA LEU A 384 8.32 12.12 13.35
C LEU A 384 7.31 13.25 13.12
N LYS A 385 6.36 13.44 14.06
CA LYS A 385 5.36 14.49 13.96
C LYS A 385 5.94 15.89 14.12
N LEU A 386 7.01 16.06 14.92
CA LEU A 386 7.78 17.32 15.04
C LEU A 386 8.61 17.64 13.78
N SER A 387 9.11 16.63 13.05
CA SER A 387 9.72 16.85 11.73
C SER A 387 8.71 17.23 10.63
N GLY A 388 7.41 17.21 10.93
CA GLY A 388 6.34 17.49 9.98
C GLY A 388 6.07 18.99 9.75
N PRO A 389 5.25 19.34 8.74
CA PRO A 389 4.98 20.72 8.34
C PRO A 389 4.21 21.55 9.37
N ASP A 390 3.66 20.93 10.42
CA ASP A 390 3.03 21.66 11.54
C ASP A 390 4.07 22.36 12.43
N TYR A 391 5.31 21.83 12.51
CA TYR A 391 6.37 22.27 13.44
C TYR A 391 7.72 22.60 12.75
N LYS A 392 7.79 22.54 11.42
CA LYS A 392 9.01 22.78 10.63
C LYS A 392 9.64 24.14 10.99
N GLY A 393 10.90 24.10 11.42
CA GLY A 393 11.69 25.30 11.77
C GLY A 393 11.55 25.78 13.21
N GLN A 394 10.74 25.12 14.04
CA GLN A 394 10.68 25.39 15.48
C GLN A 394 11.77 24.62 16.26
N ASP A 395 12.12 25.11 17.44
CA ASP A 395 12.95 24.37 18.40
C ASP A 395 12.28 23.03 18.78
N PRO A 396 12.99 21.88 18.70
CA PRO A 396 12.41 20.56 18.99
C PRO A 396 11.83 20.41 20.41
N VAL A 397 12.37 21.10 21.42
CA VAL A 397 11.88 21.00 22.82
C VAL A 397 10.57 21.77 22.98
N THR A 398 10.52 22.99 22.44
CA THR A 398 9.33 23.85 22.40
C THR A 398 8.21 23.21 21.58
N ALA A 399 8.54 22.66 20.41
CA ALA A 399 7.60 21.94 19.56
C ALA A 399 7.04 20.68 20.24
N LEU A 400 7.87 19.93 20.99
CA LEU A 400 7.43 18.80 21.81
C LEU A 400 6.47 19.24 22.93
N ALA A 401 6.71 20.41 23.54
CA ALA A 401 5.86 20.95 24.60
C ALA A 401 4.47 21.37 24.10
N ASP A 402 4.39 22.09 22.97
CA ASP A 402 3.10 22.37 22.31
C ASP A 402 2.40 21.06 21.90
N PHE A 403 3.12 20.14 21.25
CA PHE A 403 2.51 18.90 20.79
C PHE A 403 1.96 18.05 21.93
N LYS A 404 2.63 18.00 23.10
CA LYS A 404 2.12 17.34 24.31
C LYS A 404 0.85 18.01 24.85
N LYS A 405 0.78 19.35 24.90
CA LYS A 405 -0.45 20.09 25.27
C LYS A 405 -1.59 19.76 24.31
N ARG A 406 -1.30 19.78 23.00
CA ARG A 406 -2.25 19.44 21.93
C ARG A 406 -2.76 18.00 22.04
N VAL A 407 -1.93 17.04 22.42
CA VAL A 407 -2.35 15.64 22.67
C VAL A 407 -3.28 15.56 23.87
N ALA A 408 -2.96 16.22 24.99
CA ALA A 408 -3.82 16.23 26.18
C ALA A 408 -5.21 16.83 25.91
N LEU A 409 -5.30 17.89 25.10
CA LEU A 409 -6.58 18.47 24.67
C LEU A 409 -7.46 17.48 23.87
N TYR A 410 -6.84 16.59 23.08
CA TYR A 410 -7.56 15.51 22.39
C TYR A 410 -7.91 14.35 23.34
N GLU A 411 -7.04 14.02 24.29
CA GLU A 411 -7.26 12.94 25.27
C GLU A 411 -8.46 13.24 26.19
N ASN A 412 -8.68 14.50 26.57
CA ASN A 412 -9.86 14.96 27.32
C ASN A 412 -11.22 14.69 26.63
N SER A 413 -11.24 14.46 25.32
CA SER A 413 -12.46 14.22 24.53
C SER A 413 -12.39 12.93 23.70
N TYR A 414 -11.43 12.04 23.98
CA TYR A 414 -11.20 10.83 23.20
C TYR A 414 -12.00 9.65 23.75
N VAL A 415 -12.96 9.18 22.96
CA VAL A 415 -13.67 7.92 23.17
C VAL A 415 -13.16 6.93 22.14
N PRO A 416 -12.52 5.81 22.53
CA PRO A 416 -12.04 4.79 21.60
C PRO A 416 -13.21 4.08 20.89
N LEU A 417 -12.91 3.14 20.00
CA LEU A 417 -13.93 2.25 19.43
C LEU A 417 -14.29 1.12 20.40
N GLY A 418 -15.54 0.65 20.36
CA GLY A 418 -16.00 -0.47 21.17
C GLY A 418 -17.52 -0.50 21.29
N GLU A 419 -18.03 -0.61 22.52
CA GLU A 419 -19.45 -0.80 22.83
C GLU A 419 -20.43 0.14 22.11
N TYR A 420 -20.04 1.38 21.78
CA TYR A 420 -20.91 2.28 21.02
C TYR A 420 -21.09 1.77 19.58
N GLU A 421 -19.99 1.47 18.89
CA GLU A 421 -20.00 0.95 17.53
C GLU A 421 -20.69 -0.42 17.45
N GLU A 422 -20.43 -1.30 18.43
CA GLU A 422 -21.04 -2.63 18.49
C GLU A 422 -22.57 -2.58 18.67
N LYS A 423 -23.09 -1.57 19.36
CA LYS A 423 -24.55 -1.35 19.57
C LYS A 423 -25.25 -0.65 18.41
N HIS A 424 -24.51 -0.20 17.40
CA HIS A 424 -25.04 0.53 16.22
C HIS A 424 -24.63 -0.11 14.88
N ASP A 425 -24.19 -1.38 14.90
CA ASP A 425 -23.75 -2.14 13.71
C ASP A 425 -22.68 -1.41 12.86
N MET A 426 -21.76 -0.72 13.54
CA MET A 426 -20.66 0.02 12.91
C MET A 426 -19.43 -0.88 12.82
N ALA A 427 -19.12 -1.37 11.61
CA ALA A 427 -17.94 -2.19 11.39
C ALA A 427 -16.63 -1.45 11.69
N TYR A 428 -15.72 -2.10 12.43
CA TYR A 428 -14.45 -1.49 12.82
C TYR A 428 -13.27 -2.46 12.94
N ILE A 429 -12.07 -1.89 12.90
CA ILE A 429 -10.80 -2.52 13.26
C ILE A 429 -10.07 -1.63 14.27
N GLN A 430 -9.59 -2.21 15.37
CA GLN A 430 -8.63 -1.58 16.27
C GLN A 430 -7.25 -2.19 16.06
N MET A 431 -6.31 -1.38 15.59
CA MET A 431 -4.89 -1.72 15.50
C MET A 431 -4.17 -1.15 16.74
N ILE A 432 -3.80 -2.03 17.66
CA ILE A 432 -3.14 -1.67 18.93
C ILE A 432 -1.64 -1.95 18.80
N ASP A 433 -0.82 -0.96 19.16
CA ASP A 433 0.65 -1.05 19.17
C ASP A 433 1.22 -1.54 17.83
N VAL A 434 0.63 -1.01 16.74
CA VAL A 434 0.99 -1.27 15.33
C VAL A 434 1.12 -2.77 15.03
N GLY A 435 0.04 -3.50 15.29
CA GLY A 435 -0.12 -4.91 14.91
C GLY A 435 0.11 -5.90 16.07
N ARG A 436 0.64 -5.47 17.22
CA ARG A 436 0.79 -6.29 18.44
C ARG A 436 -0.52 -6.97 18.85
N LYS A 437 -1.64 -6.26 18.70
CA LYS A 437 -3.00 -6.82 18.78
C LYS A 437 -3.89 -6.15 17.74
N ILE A 438 -4.74 -6.94 17.10
CA ILE A 438 -5.82 -6.46 16.22
C ILE A 438 -7.15 -6.97 16.77
N VAL A 439 -8.17 -6.11 16.75
CA VAL A 439 -9.58 -6.45 16.99
C VAL A 439 -10.35 -6.08 15.73
N SER A 440 -11.30 -6.91 15.31
CA SER A 440 -12.14 -6.68 14.12
C SER A 440 -13.60 -7.03 14.44
N HIS A 441 -14.51 -6.09 14.20
CA HIS A 441 -15.95 -6.22 14.43
C HIS A 441 -16.72 -5.97 13.13
N GLN A 442 -17.67 -6.85 12.81
CA GLN A 442 -18.54 -6.80 11.61
C GLN A 442 -17.81 -6.49 10.28
N THR A 443 -16.57 -6.95 10.10
CA THR A 443 -15.76 -6.69 8.89
C THR A 443 -16.21 -7.56 7.71
N HIS A 444 -17.41 -7.31 7.19
CA HIS A 444 -18.01 -8.02 6.07
C HIS A 444 -17.53 -7.51 4.70
N GLY A 445 -17.63 -8.36 3.68
CA GLY A 445 -17.25 -8.06 2.30
C GLY A 445 -15.75 -8.23 2.01
N PHE A 446 -15.41 -8.30 0.72
CA PHE A 446 -14.04 -8.59 0.27
C PHE A 446 -13.03 -7.52 0.69
N LEU A 447 -13.32 -6.24 0.43
CA LEU A 447 -12.40 -5.13 0.73
C LEU A 447 -12.07 -5.04 2.23
N SER A 448 -13.07 -5.09 3.10
CA SER A 448 -12.89 -5.10 4.56
C SER A 448 -12.00 -6.27 5.01
N SER A 449 -12.19 -7.45 4.41
CA SER A 449 -11.38 -8.64 4.70
C SER A 449 -9.92 -8.46 4.25
N GLN A 450 -9.68 -7.82 3.09
CA GLN A 450 -8.33 -7.47 2.64
C GLN A 450 -7.65 -6.43 3.54
N VAL A 451 -8.41 -5.47 4.11
CA VAL A 451 -7.89 -4.52 5.10
C VAL A 451 -7.43 -5.26 6.38
N VAL A 452 -8.26 -6.17 6.94
CA VAL A 452 -7.86 -6.99 8.10
C VAL A 452 -6.61 -7.82 7.79
N TYR A 453 -6.59 -8.51 6.65
CA TYR A 453 -5.47 -9.34 6.21
C TYR A 453 -4.16 -8.54 6.05
N TYR A 454 -4.21 -7.34 5.45
CA TYR A 454 -3.01 -6.49 5.33
C TYR A 454 -2.51 -6.00 6.70
N LEU A 455 -3.42 -5.58 7.59
CA LEU A 455 -3.05 -5.06 8.90
C LEU A 455 -2.42 -6.14 9.80
N LEU A 456 -2.86 -7.40 9.70
CA LEU A 456 -2.21 -8.55 10.36
C LEU A 456 -0.76 -8.79 9.92
N ASN A 457 -0.40 -8.34 8.70
CA ASN A 457 0.94 -8.46 8.12
C ASN A 457 1.76 -7.15 8.24
N PHE A 458 1.26 -6.15 8.97
CA PHE A 458 1.83 -4.81 8.98
C PHE A 458 3.09 -4.72 9.85
N ASN A 459 4.21 -4.34 9.23
CA ASN A 459 5.50 -4.28 9.90
C ASN A 459 6.19 -2.90 9.72
N LEU A 460 6.79 -2.43 10.82
CA LEU A 460 7.56 -1.18 10.96
C LEU A 460 9.09 -1.38 10.97
N SER A 461 9.57 -2.62 11.07
CA SER A 461 10.99 -2.91 11.33
C SER A 461 11.89 -2.33 10.24
N PRO A 462 12.92 -1.54 10.59
CA PRO A 462 13.88 -1.01 9.62
C PRO A 462 14.65 -2.18 9.02
N ARG A 463 14.72 -2.22 7.69
CA ARG A 463 15.34 -3.28 6.87
C ARG A 463 15.66 -2.72 5.49
N GLN A 464 16.52 -3.40 4.76
CA GLN A 464 16.72 -3.14 3.33
C GLN A 464 16.04 -4.23 2.50
N ILE A 465 15.32 -3.80 1.48
CA ILE A 465 14.78 -4.64 0.40
C ILE A 465 15.66 -4.36 -0.82
N TRP A 466 16.36 -5.38 -1.30
CA TRP A 466 17.20 -5.30 -2.48
C TRP A 466 16.48 -5.99 -3.65
N ILE A 467 16.51 -5.39 -4.84
CA ILE A 467 15.93 -5.95 -6.06
C ILE A 467 16.99 -5.89 -7.16
N THR A 468 17.15 -6.99 -7.90
CA THR A 468 17.94 -7.01 -9.14
C THR A 468 17.38 -8.01 -10.14
N ARG A 469 17.87 -7.93 -11.38
CA ARG A 469 17.80 -9.03 -12.35
C ARG A 469 18.87 -10.08 -12.00
N HIS A 470 18.69 -11.30 -12.50
CA HIS A 470 19.77 -12.26 -12.66
C HIS A 470 20.98 -11.65 -13.40
N GLY A 471 22.16 -12.24 -13.24
CA GLY A 471 23.31 -11.97 -14.10
C GLY A 471 22.99 -12.26 -15.57
N GLU A 472 23.82 -11.71 -16.47
CA GLU A 472 23.68 -11.91 -17.91
C GLU A 472 23.66 -13.41 -18.28
N SER A 473 22.70 -13.80 -19.12
CA SER A 473 22.54 -15.18 -19.60
C SER A 473 22.87 -15.31 -21.08
N VAL A 474 23.11 -16.54 -21.53
CA VAL A 474 23.39 -16.83 -22.95
C VAL A 474 22.18 -16.45 -23.86
N ASP A 475 20.97 -16.35 -23.32
CA ASP A 475 19.81 -15.77 -24.02
C ASP A 475 19.81 -14.24 -24.06
N ASP A 476 20.30 -13.54 -23.01
CA ASP A 476 20.50 -12.08 -23.04
C ASP A 476 21.55 -11.71 -24.11
N GLU A 477 22.69 -12.42 -24.16
CA GLU A 477 23.75 -12.22 -25.17
C GLU A 477 23.22 -12.41 -26.60
N ALA A 478 22.33 -13.38 -26.80
CA ALA A 478 21.68 -13.65 -28.08
C ALA A 478 20.47 -12.74 -28.38
N GLY A 479 20.06 -11.88 -27.43
CA GLY A 479 18.89 -11.01 -27.56
C GLY A 479 17.54 -11.74 -27.60
N ARG A 480 17.48 -13.00 -27.12
CA ARG A 480 16.26 -13.82 -27.04
C ARG A 480 15.43 -13.43 -25.80
N ILE A 481 14.12 -13.66 -25.85
CA ILE A 481 13.20 -13.42 -24.72
C ILE A 481 12.76 -14.74 -24.06
N GLY A 482 12.43 -14.67 -22.77
CA GLY A 482 12.07 -15.86 -22.01
C GLY A 482 13.27 -16.77 -21.79
N GLY A 483 13.14 -18.04 -22.15
CA GLY A 483 14.22 -19.04 -22.12
C GLY A 483 14.63 -19.47 -20.72
N ASP A 484 15.45 -20.52 -20.65
CA ASP A 484 16.06 -21.05 -19.41
C ASP A 484 17.51 -21.46 -19.64
N SER A 485 18.28 -20.58 -20.27
CA SER A 485 19.74 -20.69 -20.35
C SER A 485 20.45 -20.39 -19.03
N ASP A 486 21.68 -20.87 -18.97
CA ASP A 486 22.67 -20.61 -17.92
C ASP A 486 23.29 -19.21 -18.07
N LEU A 487 24.00 -18.77 -17.03
CA LEU A 487 24.75 -17.51 -17.03
C LEU A 487 25.89 -17.48 -18.07
N SER A 488 26.07 -16.33 -18.72
CA SER A 488 27.31 -16.00 -19.45
C SER A 488 28.48 -15.92 -18.48
N GLU A 489 29.73 -15.89 -18.97
CA GLU A 489 30.88 -15.76 -18.08
C GLU A 489 30.88 -14.41 -17.33
N ASN A 490 30.39 -13.35 -17.99
CA ASN A 490 30.11 -12.06 -17.36
C ASN A 490 29.00 -12.17 -16.29
N GLY A 491 27.93 -12.93 -16.55
CA GLY A 491 26.90 -13.26 -15.57
C GLY A 491 27.43 -13.96 -14.31
N LYS A 492 28.39 -14.88 -14.45
CA LYS A 492 29.03 -15.56 -13.31
C LYS A 492 29.94 -14.62 -12.51
N ARG A 493 30.62 -13.68 -13.17
CA ARG A 493 31.39 -12.62 -12.49
C ARG A 493 30.45 -11.69 -11.69
N TYR A 494 29.36 -11.26 -12.31
CA TYR A 494 28.28 -10.52 -11.66
C TYR A 494 27.74 -11.22 -10.41
N ALA A 495 27.48 -12.53 -10.46
CA ALA A 495 27.03 -13.32 -9.30
C ALA A 495 28.05 -13.26 -8.13
N LYS A 496 29.35 -13.42 -8.44
CA LYS A 496 30.45 -13.35 -7.45
C LYS A 496 30.57 -11.96 -6.83
N ALA A 497 30.42 -10.91 -7.64
CA ALA A 497 30.42 -9.54 -7.15
C ALA A 497 29.19 -9.23 -6.27
N LEU A 498 28.00 -9.74 -6.65
CA LEU A 498 26.74 -9.48 -5.95
C LEU A 498 26.78 -10.01 -4.52
N ALA A 499 27.26 -11.24 -4.31
CA ALA A 499 27.44 -11.80 -2.97
C ALA A 499 28.35 -10.92 -2.10
N ARG A 500 29.58 -10.65 -2.56
CA ARG A 500 30.57 -9.81 -1.84
C ARG A 500 30.06 -8.40 -1.55
N PHE A 501 29.31 -7.81 -2.48
CA PHE A 501 28.74 -6.47 -2.32
C PHE A 501 27.64 -6.45 -1.25
N VAL A 502 26.70 -7.41 -1.28
CA VAL A 502 25.63 -7.51 -0.29
C VAL A 502 26.18 -7.79 1.11
N ASP A 503 27.23 -8.60 1.19
CA ASP A 503 28.00 -8.88 2.40
C ASP A 503 28.62 -7.60 3.01
N HIS A 504 29.20 -6.74 2.17
CA HIS A 504 29.69 -5.42 2.56
C HIS A 504 28.55 -4.49 3.02
N GLN A 505 27.45 -4.41 2.26
CA GLN A 505 26.31 -3.54 2.59
C GLN A 505 25.62 -3.93 3.90
N ARG A 506 25.50 -5.24 4.19
CA ARG A 506 25.03 -5.76 5.49
C ARG A 506 25.87 -5.20 6.64
N LYS A 507 27.20 -5.32 6.54
CA LYS A 507 28.17 -4.85 7.55
C LYS A 507 28.12 -3.33 7.71
N GLN A 508 28.03 -2.57 6.63
CA GLN A 508 27.87 -1.09 6.69
C GLN A 508 26.55 -0.67 7.35
N TRP A 509 25.44 -1.34 7.04
CA TRP A 509 24.15 -1.03 7.64
C TRP A 509 24.14 -1.31 9.15
N GLU A 510 24.72 -2.43 9.60
CA GLU A 510 24.85 -2.73 11.02
C GLU A 510 25.64 -1.67 11.79
N LEU A 511 26.78 -1.23 11.25
CA LEU A 511 27.58 -0.14 11.84
C LEU A 511 26.78 1.17 11.94
N TYR A 512 26.04 1.51 10.88
CA TYR A 512 25.18 2.71 10.84
C TYR A 512 24.01 2.64 11.84
N GLN A 513 23.38 1.47 12.05
CA GLN A 513 22.36 1.31 13.10
C GLN A 513 22.98 1.43 14.50
N ARG A 514 24.15 0.83 14.75
CA ARG A 514 24.86 0.99 16.04
C ARG A 514 25.20 2.46 16.32
N GLN A 515 25.68 3.19 15.32
CA GLN A 515 25.94 4.63 15.44
C GLN A 515 24.66 5.43 15.73
N LYS A 516 23.55 5.12 15.07
CA LYS A 516 22.25 5.77 15.34
C LYS A 516 21.74 5.52 16.75
N ASN A 517 21.82 4.27 17.23
CA ASN A 517 21.35 3.90 18.57
C ASN A 517 22.06 4.69 19.68
N LEU A 518 23.33 5.09 19.46
CA LEU A 518 24.12 5.90 20.40
C LEU A 518 23.73 7.40 20.43
N ILE A 519 22.86 7.85 19.52
CA ILE A 519 22.45 9.27 19.36
C ILE A 519 20.93 9.43 19.64
N GLU A 520 20.27 8.43 20.25
CA GLU A 520 18.83 8.43 20.57
C GLU A 520 18.42 9.33 21.77
N HIS A 521 18.91 10.59 21.88
CA HIS A 521 18.53 11.48 23.01
C HIS A 521 17.02 11.74 23.09
N PHE A 522 16.44 11.81 24.30
CA PHE A 522 15.10 12.35 24.53
C PHE A 522 15.12 13.36 25.70
N PRO A 523 14.52 14.57 25.56
CA PRO A 523 13.92 15.14 24.36
C PRO A 523 14.93 15.28 23.20
N PRO A 524 14.46 15.30 21.93
CA PRO A 524 15.34 15.43 20.78
C PRO A 524 16.05 16.80 20.78
N ARG A 525 17.31 16.81 20.36
CA ARG A 525 18.16 17.99 20.16
C ARG A 525 18.17 18.40 18.68
N PRO A 526 18.51 19.66 18.35
CA PRO A 526 18.79 20.05 16.97
C PRO A 526 19.87 19.15 16.35
N GLY A 527 19.53 18.48 15.24
CA GLY A 527 20.41 17.53 14.56
C GLY A 527 20.16 16.05 14.89
N ASP A 528 19.41 15.71 15.95
CA ASP A 528 19.06 14.31 16.23
C ASP A 528 18.19 13.73 15.11
N SER A 529 18.59 12.57 14.57
CA SER A 529 17.74 11.82 13.64
C SER A 529 16.56 11.16 14.38
N THR A 530 15.48 10.85 13.68
CA THR A 530 14.42 10.01 14.28
C THR A 530 15.00 8.61 14.60
N PRO A 531 14.80 8.08 15.83
CA PRO A 531 15.22 6.74 16.18
C PRO A 531 14.55 5.70 15.28
N PRO A 532 15.15 4.51 15.10
CA PRO A 532 14.47 3.40 14.42
C PRO A 532 13.13 3.10 15.10
N ASN A 533 12.12 2.69 14.33
CA ASN A 533 10.84 2.26 14.88
C ASN A 533 11.10 1.12 15.90
N PRO A 534 10.62 1.23 17.15
CA PRO A 534 10.84 0.19 18.14
C PRO A 534 10.14 -1.10 17.68
N SER A 535 10.93 -2.17 17.57
CA SER A 535 10.43 -3.49 17.25
C SER A 535 10.24 -4.28 18.54
N TYR A 536 9.28 -5.22 18.52
CA TYR A 536 9.08 -6.18 19.60
C TYR A 536 9.97 -7.42 19.44
N ILE A 537 10.73 -7.50 18.33
CA ILE A 537 11.88 -8.40 18.20
C ILE A 537 12.99 -7.89 19.13
N PRO A 538 13.59 -8.74 19.99
CA PRO A 538 14.71 -8.35 20.85
C PRO A 538 15.84 -7.70 20.04
N ARG A 539 16.37 -6.54 20.50
CA ARG A 539 17.43 -5.79 19.80
C ARG A 539 18.69 -6.66 19.59
N ASP A 540 18.91 -7.66 20.44
CA ASP A 540 20.09 -8.53 20.44
C ASP A 540 19.93 -9.81 19.60
N ARG A 541 18.76 -10.04 18.98
CA ARG A 541 18.59 -11.15 18.03
C ARG A 541 19.41 -10.84 16.76
N PRO A 542 20.26 -11.77 16.26
CA PRO A 542 20.87 -11.61 14.94
C PRO A 542 19.77 -11.53 13.87
N ARG A 543 19.87 -10.51 13.01
CA ARG A 543 18.97 -10.35 11.87
C ARG A 543 19.36 -11.32 10.77
N ASN A 544 18.36 -11.99 10.24
CA ASN A 544 18.52 -12.83 9.06
C ASN A 544 18.76 -11.93 7.83
N PHE A 545 19.29 -12.53 6.77
CA PHE A 545 19.26 -11.94 5.44
C PHE A 545 18.71 -13.00 4.49
N CYS A 546 17.52 -12.76 3.95
CA CYS A 546 16.86 -13.65 3.00
C CYS A 546 17.33 -13.37 1.56
N VAL A 547 17.54 -14.41 0.77
CA VAL A 547 17.93 -14.29 -0.65
C VAL A 547 16.94 -15.10 -1.48
N TRP A 548 16.04 -14.43 -2.18
CA TRP A 548 14.99 -15.09 -2.95
C TRP A 548 15.24 -14.95 -4.44
N SER A 549 15.43 -16.09 -5.12
CA SER A 549 15.57 -16.17 -6.57
C SER A 549 14.27 -16.60 -7.23
N SER A 550 14.18 -16.45 -8.56
CA SER A 550 13.24 -17.29 -9.34
C SER A 550 13.70 -18.76 -9.37
N MET A 551 12.89 -19.63 -9.97
CA MET A 551 13.26 -21.03 -10.24
C MET A 551 13.95 -21.23 -11.60
N MET A 552 14.27 -20.15 -12.32
CA MET A 552 14.97 -20.21 -13.61
C MET A 552 16.49 -20.23 -13.40
N LYS A 553 17.24 -21.07 -14.13
CA LYS A 553 18.65 -21.39 -13.85
C LYS A 553 19.54 -20.17 -13.65
N ARG A 554 19.46 -19.21 -14.56
CA ARG A 554 20.23 -17.95 -14.49
C ARG A 554 20.03 -17.18 -13.18
N ALA A 555 18.84 -17.22 -12.56
CA ALA A 555 18.62 -16.59 -11.26
C ALA A 555 19.18 -17.43 -10.10
N VAL A 556 19.03 -18.76 -10.15
CA VAL A 556 19.61 -19.70 -9.18
C VAL A 556 21.14 -19.61 -9.17
N GLN A 557 21.77 -19.65 -10.35
CA GLN A 557 23.22 -19.44 -10.55
C GLN A 557 23.68 -18.03 -10.14
N THR A 558 22.79 -17.03 -10.14
CA THR A 558 23.13 -15.69 -9.64
C THR A 558 23.21 -15.66 -8.10
N VAL A 559 22.57 -16.60 -7.40
CA VAL A 559 22.59 -16.71 -5.94
C VAL A 559 23.48 -17.84 -5.40
N GLU A 560 24.12 -18.64 -6.26
CA GLU A 560 24.96 -19.81 -5.90
C GLU A 560 26.19 -19.48 -5.03
N HIS A 561 26.50 -18.19 -4.84
CA HIS A 561 27.63 -17.70 -4.04
C HIS A 561 27.24 -17.05 -2.70
N PHE A 562 25.97 -17.12 -2.31
CA PHE A 562 25.54 -16.77 -0.95
C PHE A 562 25.67 -18.01 -0.03
N ASN A 563 26.36 -17.86 1.10
CA ASN A 563 26.52 -18.93 2.07
C ASN A 563 25.19 -19.24 2.79
N GLU A 564 24.71 -20.48 2.73
CA GLU A 564 23.46 -20.92 3.39
C GLU A 564 23.53 -20.81 4.93
N GLU A 565 24.72 -20.80 5.54
CA GLU A 565 24.86 -20.54 6.98
C GLU A 565 24.62 -19.06 7.35
N ASP A 566 24.89 -18.12 6.44
CA ASP A 566 24.75 -16.67 6.64
C ASP A 566 23.44 -16.09 6.06
N TYR A 567 22.83 -16.79 5.09
CA TYR A 567 21.72 -16.33 4.26
C TYR A 567 20.61 -17.37 4.10
N ASP A 568 19.36 -16.93 4.27
CA ASP A 568 18.16 -17.74 4.05
C ASP A 568 17.80 -17.75 2.55
N VAL A 569 18.48 -18.61 1.78
CA VAL A 569 18.32 -18.75 0.33
C VAL A 569 17.05 -19.55 -0.01
N LYS A 570 16.19 -19.03 -0.90
CA LYS A 570 14.95 -19.69 -1.34
C LYS A 570 14.61 -19.42 -2.80
N GLU A 571 14.27 -20.47 -3.54
CA GLU A 571 13.74 -20.35 -4.90
C GLU A 571 12.21 -20.14 -4.88
N MET A 572 11.70 -19.20 -5.66
CA MET A 572 10.28 -18.89 -5.75
C MET A 572 9.81 -18.81 -7.21
N ARG A 573 9.03 -19.79 -7.65
CA ARG A 573 8.39 -19.80 -8.99
C ARG A 573 7.60 -18.52 -9.31
N MET A 574 7.12 -17.81 -8.29
CA MET A 574 6.37 -16.58 -8.51
C MET A 574 7.24 -15.41 -8.96
N LEU A 575 8.58 -15.51 -8.87
CA LEU A 575 9.57 -14.54 -9.35
C LEU A 575 10.05 -14.76 -10.80
N ASP A 576 9.71 -15.89 -11.44
CA ASP A 576 10.08 -16.25 -12.83
C ASP A 576 9.73 -15.14 -13.86
N GLU A 577 10.42 -15.07 -15.00
CA GLU A 577 10.13 -14.06 -16.05
C GLU A 577 8.71 -14.20 -16.63
N LEU A 578 8.25 -13.17 -17.34
CA LEU A 578 7.04 -13.24 -18.17
C LEU A 578 7.15 -14.38 -19.19
N HIS A 579 6.31 -15.40 -19.06
CA HIS A 579 6.30 -16.51 -20.02
C HIS A 579 5.64 -16.09 -21.34
N SER A 580 6.43 -16.07 -22.42
CA SER A 580 6.11 -15.51 -23.75
C SER A 580 5.33 -16.48 -24.65
N GLY A 581 4.85 -17.60 -24.11
CA GLY A 581 3.99 -18.56 -24.83
C GLY A 581 4.69 -19.14 -26.06
N LYS A 582 4.10 -18.95 -27.25
CA LYS A 582 4.68 -19.40 -28.54
C LYS A 582 5.94 -18.64 -28.96
N MET A 583 6.27 -17.52 -28.30
CA MET A 583 7.42 -16.66 -28.62
C MET A 583 8.58 -16.82 -27.63
N GLU A 584 8.52 -17.82 -26.74
CA GLU A 584 9.64 -18.23 -25.90
C GLU A 584 10.88 -18.57 -26.75
N GLY A 585 12.04 -18.06 -26.35
CA GLY A 585 13.30 -18.29 -27.05
C GLY A 585 13.46 -17.51 -28.37
N MET A 586 12.56 -16.60 -28.73
CA MET A 586 12.70 -15.77 -29.93
C MET A 586 13.32 -14.41 -29.63
N THR A 587 14.02 -13.81 -30.59
CA THR A 587 14.38 -12.39 -30.55
C THR A 587 13.19 -11.52 -30.93
N TYR A 588 13.19 -10.24 -30.51
CA TYR A 588 12.14 -9.29 -30.93
C TYR A 588 12.09 -9.07 -32.45
N LYS A 589 13.20 -9.28 -33.18
CA LYS A 589 13.23 -9.19 -34.65
C LYS A 589 12.48 -10.35 -35.31
N GLU A 590 12.68 -11.57 -34.82
CA GLU A 590 11.97 -12.76 -35.30
C GLU A 590 10.48 -12.66 -34.97
N ILE A 591 10.11 -12.19 -33.77
CA ILE A 591 8.71 -11.94 -33.39
C ILE A 591 8.06 -10.92 -34.33
N GLN A 592 8.75 -9.82 -34.65
CA GLN A 592 8.24 -8.81 -35.58
C GLN A 592 8.04 -9.36 -37.01
N GLN A 593 8.84 -10.34 -37.44
CA GLN A 593 8.77 -10.95 -38.77
C GLN A 593 7.73 -12.09 -38.84
N GLN A 594 7.66 -12.95 -37.82
CA GLN A 594 6.80 -14.14 -37.78
C GLN A 594 5.39 -13.85 -37.24
N TYR A 595 5.27 -12.88 -36.33
CA TYR A 595 4.02 -12.51 -35.66
C TYR A 595 3.82 -10.97 -35.66
N PRO A 596 3.76 -10.31 -36.83
CA PRO A 596 3.69 -8.84 -36.92
C PRO A 596 2.46 -8.23 -36.24
N GLU A 597 1.30 -8.90 -36.29
CA GLU A 597 0.07 -8.45 -35.63
C GLU A 597 0.21 -8.48 -34.10
N GLU A 598 0.75 -9.58 -33.55
CA GLU A 598 1.03 -9.73 -32.12
C GLU A 598 2.05 -8.69 -31.62
N TYR A 599 3.11 -8.46 -32.40
CA TYR A 599 4.09 -7.42 -32.11
C TYR A 599 3.45 -6.02 -32.06
N ALA A 600 2.54 -5.72 -32.99
CA ALA A 600 1.79 -4.46 -33.03
C ALA A 600 0.79 -4.35 -31.85
N HIS A 601 0.04 -5.41 -31.54
CA HIS A 601 -0.88 -5.46 -30.39
C HIS A 601 -0.14 -5.24 -29.07
N ARG A 602 0.97 -5.95 -28.84
CA ARG A 602 1.83 -5.79 -27.66
C ARG A 602 2.44 -4.39 -27.56
N LYS A 603 2.81 -3.76 -28.69
CA LYS A 603 3.32 -2.38 -28.69
C LYS A 603 2.20 -1.36 -28.37
N LYS A 604 0.96 -1.65 -28.76
CA LYS A 604 -0.20 -0.77 -28.53
C LYS A 604 -0.73 -0.85 -27.10
N ASP A 605 -0.83 -2.03 -26.51
CA ASP A 605 -1.42 -2.25 -25.18
C ASP A 605 -0.62 -3.27 -24.36
N LYS A 606 0.58 -2.85 -23.97
CA LYS A 606 1.60 -3.70 -23.34
C LYS A 606 1.22 -4.24 -21.96
N LEU A 607 0.30 -3.57 -21.25
CA LEU A 607 -0.13 -3.97 -19.91
C LEU A 607 -1.16 -5.11 -19.96
N PHE A 608 -2.15 -5.01 -20.83
CA PHE A 608 -3.25 -5.96 -20.95
C PHE A 608 -2.95 -7.08 -21.97
N TYR A 609 -1.99 -6.88 -22.89
CA TYR A 609 -1.55 -7.92 -23.81
C TYR A 609 -1.03 -9.16 -23.07
N ARG A 610 -1.65 -10.32 -23.36
CA ARG A 610 -1.20 -11.65 -22.94
C ARG A 610 -0.61 -12.36 -24.16
N TYR A 611 0.58 -12.92 -24.04
CA TYR A 611 1.21 -13.68 -25.13
C TYR A 611 0.38 -14.92 -25.52
N PRO A 612 0.22 -15.23 -26.82
CA PRO A 612 -0.52 -16.40 -27.27
C PRO A 612 0.29 -17.70 -27.09
N GLY A 613 -0.31 -18.69 -26.43
CA GLY A 613 0.24 -20.04 -26.32
C GLY A 613 -0.06 -20.70 -24.97
N PRO A 614 0.34 -21.97 -24.78
CA PRO A 614 0.37 -22.60 -23.47
C PRO A 614 1.19 -21.75 -22.50
N GLY A 615 0.65 -21.47 -21.32
CA GLY A 615 1.32 -20.70 -20.27
C GLY A 615 1.62 -19.23 -20.59
N GLY A 616 1.14 -18.66 -21.70
CA GLY A 616 1.43 -17.26 -22.07
C GLY A 616 0.86 -16.25 -21.06
N GLU A 617 1.67 -15.29 -20.63
CA GLU A 617 1.32 -14.30 -19.59
C GLU A 617 1.16 -12.86 -20.11
N SER A 618 0.51 -12.03 -19.30
CA SER A 618 0.46 -10.56 -19.38
C SER A 618 1.14 -9.92 -18.15
N TYR A 619 1.36 -8.60 -18.18
CA TYR A 619 1.81 -7.89 -16.97
C TYR A 619 0.78 -7.94 -15.83
N LEU A 620 -0.52 -8.06 -16.12
CA LEU A 620 -1.55 -8.27 -15.10
C LEU A 620 -1.41 -9.64 -14.41
N ASP A 621 -1.07 -10.68 -15.15
CA ASP A 621 -0.84 -12.03 -14.60
C ASP A 621 0.35 -12.02 -13.61
N ILE A 622 1.44 -11.34 -13.98
CA ILE A 622 2.60 -11.14 -13.10
C ILE A 622 2.24 -10.35 -11.85
N ILE A 623 1.52 -9.24 -11.98
CA ILE A 623 1.00 -8.47 -10.82
C ILE A 623 0.20 -9.37 -9.89
N ASN A 624 -0.61 -10.27 -10.44
CA ASN A 624 -1.45 -11.20 -9.68
C ASN A 624 -0.64 -12.30 -8.98
N ARG A 625 0.34 -12.94 -9.61
CA ARG A 625 1.22 -13.92 -8.91
C ARG A 625 2.16 -13.27 -7.89
N LEU A 626 2.62 -12.05 -8.12
CA LEU A 626 3.46 -11.32 -7.17
C LEU A 626 2.71 -10.73 -5.97
N ARG A 627 1.36 -10.79 -5.91
CA ARG A 627 0.59 -10.40 -4.71
C ARG A 627 1.11 -11.10 -3.44
N ALA A 628 1.38 -12.41 -3.53
CA ALA A 628 1.89 -13.19 -2.40
C ALA A 628 3.31 -12.76 -1.98
N VAL A 629 4.22 -12.62 -2.94
CA VAL A 629 5.61 -12.18 -2.70
C VAL A 629 5.65 -10.77 -2.09
N ILE A 630 4.78 -9.86 -2.53
CA ILE A 630 4.72 -8.50 -1.99
C ILE A 630 4.23 -8.48 -0.53
N VAL A 631 3.26 -9.32 -0.17
CA VAL A 631 2.85 -9.48 1.25
C VAL A 631 3.98 -10.13 2.07
N GLU A 632 4.67 -11.14 1.53
CA GLU A 632 5.84 -11.77 2.13
C GLU A 632 6.92 -10.73 2.48
N VAL A 633 7.32 -9.89 1.52
CA VAL A 633 8.31 -8.81 1.72
C VAL A 633 7.80 -7.73 2.69
N GLU A 634 6.52 -7.37 2.67
CA GLU A 634 5.96 -6.38 3.60
C GLU A 634 5.95 -6.89 5.05
N ARG A 635 5.62 -8.17 5.29
CA ARG A 635 5.66 -8.76 6.64
C ARG A 635 7.07 -9.05 7.15
N THR A 636 8.00 -9.44 6.28
CA THR A 636 9.38 -9.79 6.68
C THR A 636 10.06 -8.64 7.41
N THR A 637 10.67 -8.96 8.56
CA THR A 637 11.31 -8.04 9.50
C THR A 637 12.79 -7.83 9.26
N ASP A 638 13.38 -8.81 8.59
CA ASP A 638 14.79 -8.97 8.29
C ASP A 638 15.13 -8.41 6.90
N HIS A 639 16.39 -8.50 6.47
CA HIS A 639 16.80 -8.03 5.15
C HIS A 639 16.38 -9.03 4.07
N VAL A 640 16.09 -8.55 2.86
CA VAL A 640 15.77 -9.43 1.72
C VAL A 640 16.42 -8.94 0.43
N LEU A 641 16.95 -9.87 -0.36
CA LEU A 641 17.36 -9.68 -1.75
C LEU A 641 16.44 -10.48 -2.67
N LEU A 642 15.98 -9.86 -3.75
CA LEU A 642 15.09 -10.42 -4.75
C LEU A 642 15.84 -10.47 -6.10
N VAL A 643 16.30 -11.66 -6.49
CA VAL A 643 16.96 -11.90 -7.78
C VAL A 643 15.94 -12.47 -8.76
N SER A 644 15.47 -11.62 -9.65
CA SER A 644 14.33 -11.93 -10.54
C SER A 644 14.66 -11.56 -11.99
N HIS A 645 13.67 -11.22 -12.81
CA HIS A 645 13.85 -10.94 -14.23
C HIS A 645 13.30 -9.55 -14.59
N ARG A 646 13.33 -9.16 -15.87
CA ARG A 646 12.99 -7.78 -16.27
C ARG A 646 11.54 -7.46 -15.93
N SER A 647 10.58 -8.35 -16.20
CA SER A 647 9.16 -8.04 -15.95
C SER A 647 8.79 -8.14 -14.48
N THR A 648 9.33 -9.11 -13.74
CA THR A 648 9.08 -9.24 -12.30
C THR A 648 9.75 -8.13 -11.48
N ALA A 649 10.98 -7.73 -11.81
CA ALA A 649 11.63 -6.57 -11.17
C ALA A 649 10.87 -5.26 -11.41
N ARG A 650 10.36 -5.00 -12.63
CA ARG A 650 9.49 -3.84 -12.93
C ARG A 650 8.28 -3.76 -12.02
N VAL A 651 7.59 -4.89 -11.86
CA VAL A 651 6.38 -5.02 -11.05
C VAL A 651 6.70 -4.79 -9.56
N LEU A 652 7.76 -5.40 -9.03
CA LEU A 652 8.21 -5.19 -7.64
C LEU A 652 8.66 -3.74 -7.36
N LEU A 653 9.51 -3.17 -8.23
CA LEU A 653 9.99 -1.78 -8.09
C LEU A 653 8.83 -0.78 -8.11
N SER A 654 7.88 -0.97 -9.03
CA SER A 654 6.68 -0.13 -9.12
C SER A 654 5.84 -0.16 -7.85
N TYR A 655 5.65 -1.34 -7.25
CA TYR A 655 4.94 -1.44 -5.96
C TYR A 655 5.66 -0.65 -4.87
N PHE A 656 6.94 -0.92 -4.60
CA PHE A 656 7.63 -0.28 -3.46
C PHE A 656 7.82 1.23 -3.64
N ARG A 657 8.04 1.70 -4.89
CA ARG A 657 8.09 3.13 -5.23
C ARG A 657 6.72 3.81 -5.27
N GLY A 658 5.61 3.05 -5.28
CA GLY A 658 4.25 3.60 -5.33
C GLY A 658 3.88 4.19 -6.70
N LEU A 659 4.40 3.62 -7.79
CA LEU A 659 4.10 4.08 -9.15
C LEU A 659 2.70 3.62 -9.60
N LYS A 660 2.07 4.38 -10.50
CA LYS A 660 0.80 3.97 -11.12
C LYS A 660 1.00 2.69 -11.94
N ARG A 661 0.03 1.77 -11.88
CA ARG A 661 0.03 0.48 -12.61
C ARG A 661 0.35 0.63 -14.09
N ASP A 662 -0.18 1.68 -14.72
CA ASP A 662 -0.09 1.86 -16.17
C ASP A 662 1.32 2.29 -16.62
N MET A 663 2.22 2.64 -15.69
CA MET A 663 3.65 2.87 -15.92
C MET A 663 4.49 1.58 -15.90
N VAL A 664 3.97 0.50 -15.29
CA VAL A 664 4.75 -0.70 -14.89
C VAL A 664 5.41 -1.41 -16.08
N ALA A 665 4.69 -1.53 -17.19
CA ALA A 665 5.16 -2.27 -18.37
C ALA A 665 6.34 -1.57 -19.09
N ASP A 666 6.49 -0.26 -18.88
CA ASP A 666 7.44 0.61 -19.58
C ASP A 666 8.50 1.22 -18.68
N LEU A 667 8.48 0.95 -17.37
CA LEU A 667 9.57 1.26 -16.44
C LEU A 667 10.90 0.66 -16.93
N ASP A 668 11.99 1.42 -16.97
CA ASP A 668 13.28 0.84 -17.33
C ASP A 668 13.92 0.08 -16.17
N VAL A 669 14.50 -1.08 -16.49
CA VAL A 669 15.23 -1.97 -15.59
C VAL A 669 16.34 -2.65 -16.43
N PRO A 670 17.48 -1.97 -16.65
CA PRO A 670 18.58 -2.51 -17.42
C PRO A 670 19.32 -3.62 -16.68
N MET A 671 20.27 -4.27 -17.36
CA MET A 671 21.08 -5.33 -16.75
C MET A 671 22.18 -4.75 -15.85
N GLY A 672 22.66 -5.52 -14.89
CA GLY A 672 23.73 -5.09 -13.98
C GLY A 672 23.29 -4.12 -12.87
N MET A 673 22.04 -3.65 -12.86
CA MET A 673 21.53 -2.70 -11.85
C MET A 673 21.00 -3.40 -10.60
N LEU A 674 21.50 -2.99 -9.44
CA LEU A 674 21.06 -3.40 -8.12
C LEU A 674 20.35 -2.23 -7.42
N TYR A 675 19.09 -2.44 -7.02
CA TYR A 675 18.27 -1.41 -6.38
C TYR A 675 18.10 -1.71 -4.88
N MET A 676 18.38 -0.72 -4.03
CA MET A 676 18.20 -0.77 -2.58
C MET A 676 17.00 0.11 -2.19
N LEU A 677 16.09 -0.45 -1.41
CA LEU A 677 14.86 0.18 -0.94
C LEU A 677 14.76 0.02 0.60
N GLU A 678 14.91 1.10 1.36
CA GLU A 678 14.73 1.10 2.81
C GLU A 678 13.39 1.79 3.18
N PRO A 679 12.36 1.06 3.66
CA PRO A 679 11.05 1.65 3.96
C PRO A 679 11.11 2.74 5.04
N LYS A 680 10.49 3.90 4.78
CA LYS A 680 10.45 5.05 5.70
C LYS A 680 8.99 5.46 6.02
N PRO A 681 8.74 6.21 7.12
CA PRO A 681 7.39 6.68 7.49
C PRO A 681 6.65 7.53 6.44
N TYR A 682 7.34 8.08 5.43
CA TYR A 682 6.71 8.89 4.38
C TYR A 682 7.04 8.45 2.94
N GLY A 683 7.66 7.28 2.75
CA GLY A 683 8.05 6.77 1.44
C GLY A 683 9.06 5.63 1.54
N VAL A 684 10.03 5.60 0.65
CA VAL A 684 11.13 4.64 0.62
C VAL A 684 12.41 5.40 0.28
N ASP A 685 13.47 5.23 1.08
CA ASP A 685 14.81 5.68 0.70
C ASP A 685 15.36 4.71 -0.35
N PHE A 686 15.87 5.25 -1.45
CA PHE A 686 16.12 4.50 -2.67
C PHE A 686 17.50 4.83 -3.23
N LYS A 687 18.28 3.78 -3.52
CA LYS A 687 19.61 3.87 -4.12
C LYS A 687 19.74 2.85 -5.23
N ALA A 688 20.39 3.23 -6.32
CA ALA A 688 20.75 2.32 -7.39
C ALA A 688 22.27 2.17 -7.43
N TYR A 689 22.74 0.97 -7.77
CA TYR A 689 24.14 0.66 -7.96
C TYR A 689 24.29 -0.09 -9.27
N GLN A 690 25.33 0.21 -10.04
CA GLN A 690 25.60 -0.39 -11.35
C GLN A 690 26.81 -1.33 -11.25
N TYR A 691 26.67 -2.56 -11.71
CA TYR A 691 27.80 -3.48 -11.82
C TYR A 691 28.85 -2.95 -12.80
N ASN A 692 30.11 -3.01 -12.37
CA ASN A 692 31.28 -2.60 -13.12
C ASN A 692 32.15 -3.85 -13.42
N PRO A 693 32.18 -4.34 -14.67
CA PRO A 693 32.96 -5.51 -15.06
C PRO A 693 34.49 -5.32 -15.02
N GLU A 694 35.00 -4.10 -14.86
CA GLU A 694 36.45 -3.84 -14.72
C GLU A 694 36.89 -4.05 -13.27
N THR A 695 36.13 -3.52 -12.31
CA THR A 695 36.43 -3.61 -10.87
C THR A 695 35.83 -4.85 -10.19
N ASP A 696 34.94 -5.57 -10.88
CA ASP A 696 34.12 -6.66 -10.32
C ASP A 696 33.33 -6.23 -9.06
N TRP A 697 32.74 -5.04 -9.13
CA TRP A 697 32.07 -4.37 -8.02
C TRP A 697 30.77 -3.67 -8.47
N PHE A 698 30.06 -3.02 -7.53
CA PHE A 698 28.87 -2.23 -7.81
C PHE A 698 29.09 -0.78 -7.37
N ASP A 699 29.12 0.11 -8.36
CA ASP A 699 29.35 1.54 -8.14
C ASP A 699 28.01 2.25 -7.86
N TYR A 700 27.99 3.17 -6.90
CA TYR A 700 26.77 3.90 -6.53
C TYR A 700 26.41 4.93 -7.60
N VAL A 701 25.17 4.89 -8.09
CA VAL A 701 24.66 5.86 -9.07
C VAL A 701 23.88 6.95 -8.32
N PRO A 702 24.48 8.14 -8.10
CA PRO A 702 23.81 9.23 -7.38
C PRO A 702 22.61 9.75 -8.18
N ASN A 703 21.55 10.13 -7.48
CA ASN A 703 20.33 10.73 -8.05
C ASN A 703 19.63 9.87 -9.15
N TYR A 704 19.89 8.56 -9.23
CA TYR A 704 19.22 7.69 -10.19
C TYR A 704 17.70 7.67 -9.98
N GLU A 705 16.93 7.96 -11.03
CA GLU A 705 15.48 7.82 -11.07
C GLU A 705 15.06 6.68 -11.99
N LEU A 706 13.89 6.10 -11.71
CA LEU A 706 13.31 5.04 -12.55
C LEU A 706 12.49 5.69 -13.66
N HIS A 707 13.13 5.90 -14.81
CA HIS A 707 12.51 6.47 -16.01
C HIS A 707 11.61 5.46 -16.74
N GLN A 708 10.80 5.93 -17.69
CA GLN A 708 10.17 5.06 -18.68
C GLN A 708 11.07 4.92 -19.92
N VAL A 709 10.98 3.78 -20.59
CA VAL A 709 11.64 3.50 -21.86
C VAL A 709 11.03 4.40 -22.94
N GLY A 710 11.69 5.54 -23.20
CA GLY A 710 11.20 6.61 -24.10
C GLY A 710 11.06 7.99 -23.44
N SER A 711 11.57 8.19 -22.22
CA SER A 711 11.64 9.51 -21.55
C SER A 711 12.99 10.24 -21.69
N GLN A 712 13.79 9.87 -22.70
CA GLN A 712 15.04 10.52 -23.10
C GLN A 712 15.02 10.74 -24.62
#